data_AF-A0A160TF87-F1
#
_entry.id   AF-A0A160TF87-F1
#
_cell.length_a   1.000
_cell.length_b   1.000
_cell.length_c   1.000
_cell.angle_alpha   90.00
_cell.angle_beta   90.00
_cell.angle_gamma   90.00
#
_symmetry.space_group_name_H-M   'P 1'
#
loop_
_entity.id
_entity.type
_entity.pdbx_description
1 polymer ?
#
loop_
_entity_poly.entity_id
_entity_poly.type
_entity_poly.pdbx_seq_one_letter_code
_entity_poly.pdbx_strand_id
1 'polypeptide(L)'
;MRWFNKLFASIGFVIFALGNLLPAASADTPQDLERLVISAPGSQYIGRHFQYIEDHNRSYRLEDVMRSSAWQMDDKESLNFGFSDSAYWLKIKLTSDVSGNWYFWNRYSLLDKVTLYLCTADSKRRSQCRISTAGDSLPFAEREIAHPNLIFALPLTAGNSYDAYIFVDTQGTYQLPIELIDGESLRSGLLGNNILRGGYYSMMIVMGLYNLFIFFSIRDRSYLFYSAFVASFLLFHMSYEGSAFQYFWPNYPELNSIALPFFFALAQLAMSWFIPSFLRLEKYGPTSFRLFRIFSALAIVFMALALITPYRFSVSTQNLFSSLMAVSALVISISFWLKGHRGALFFTIAWVMLITGMVVGNLSSLGIAPTNLLTLFGYQFGSFFEVIFLSLALGERIIRLQDEHTRARKKVVESQQEAIRYLQRYEDIYQNSINGHFRMDDSGAIIKANKSFTKLFGYQTESELLASNMLLTDYITTKKNSAELWENLNKNKRVQGFPITIRPYNSTSDLQVLITLRHDQSDDASIWIGSTLDVTHRHQNELDLQRLQTEKTQSLRQLVMGVSHEMNTPLGNIQLATTFVEDQIASLPDKQMQQDILTGLTHITTGVHRLSELNALIRSSAVADHPHQPETLLLRVWIQDWQQRIANRFPDIDLDVDIPQRNAIWHGYAVALDQILNQLVDNSWTHNEKMRQLKQRVKINIYISMGKELVVKYFDNGIGIEPELREEIFMPFYTTQRITAKSKGLGLYQTRNLVVELMKGEISWPETNKGFSICLHLPDMAYTSQETTRIR
;
A
#
# COMPACT_ATOMS: atom_id res chain seq x y z
N MET A 1 -1.38 29.44 8.90
CA MET A 1 -1.03 29.75 10.30
C MET A 1 -0.73 31.24 10.53
N ARG A 2 0.24 31.87 9.86
CA ARG A 2 0.60 33.30 10.10
C ARG A 2 -0.55 34.32 9.90
N TRP A 3 -1.41 34.12 8.90
CA TRP A 3 -2.56 35.01 8.67
C TRP A 3 -3.64 34.88 9.76
N PHE A 4 -3.83 33.67 10.31
CA PHE A 4 -4.81 33.39 11.37
C PHE A 4 -4.38 33.90 12.74
N ASN A 5 -3.08 33.83 13.09
CA ASN A 5 -2.59 34.46 14.32
C ASN A 5 -2.73 35.99 14.29
N LYS A 6 -2.58 36.60 13.10
CA LYS A 6 -2.87 38.02 12.91
C LYS A 6 -4.36 38.31 13.08
N LEU A 7 -5.25 37.49 12.54
CA LEU A 7 -6.70 37.64 12.72
C LEU A 7 -7.11 37.56 14.21
N PHE A 8 -6.55 36.61 14.97
CA PHE A 8 -6.86 36.43 16.39
C PHE A 8 -6.36 37.60 17.25
N ALA A 9 -5.15 38.09 16.97
CA ALA A 9 -4.63 39.31 17.60
C ALA A 9 -5.47 40.54 17.23
N SER A 10 -5.96 40.62 15.98
CA SER A 10 -6.79 41.73 15.51
C SER A 10 -8.18 41.73 16.15
N ILE A 11 -8.83 40.57 16.27
CA ILE A 11 -10.16 40.45 16.89
C ILE A 11 -10.08 40.67 18.39
N GLY A 12 -9.07 40.10 19.06
CA GLY A 12 -8.81 40.38 20.49
C GLY A 12 -8.53 41.86 20.75
N PHE A 13 -7.78 42.52 19.85
CA PHE A 13 -7.50 43.95 19.94
C PHE A 13 -8.73 44.81 19.64
N VAL A 14 -9.60 44.42 18.71
CA VAL A 14 -10.85 45.14 18.41
C VAL A 14 -11.85 45.03 19.56
N ILE A 15 -11.98 43.86 20.19
CA ILE A 15 -12.83 43.66 21.38
C ILE A 15 -12.27 44.45 22.57
N PHE A 16 -10.94 44.47 22.75
CA PHE A 16 -10.28 45.24 23.80
C PHE A 16 -10.31 46.76 23.55
N ALA A 17 -10.21 47.19 22.29
CA ALA A 17 -10.28 48.61 21.91
C ALA A 17 -11.71 49.18 21.96
N LEU A 18 -12.72 48.38 21.62
CA LEU A 18 -14.14 48.75 21.80
C LEU A 18 -14.54 48.80 23.28
N GLY A 19 -13.90 48.01 24.14
CA GLY A 19 -14.09 48.08 25.59
C GLY A 19 -13.49 49.32 26.26
N ASN A 20 -12.58 50.04 25.59
CA ASN A 20 -11.89 51.23 26.11
C ASN A 20 -12.36 52.55 25.50
N LEU A 21 -13.31 52.51 24.56
CA LEU A 21 -13.97 53.70 24.03
C LEU A 21 -15.35 53.78 24.67
N LEU A 22 -15.48 54.53 25.77
CA LEU A 22 -16.67 55.33 26.18
C LEU A 22 -16.45 55.89 27.61
N PRO A 23 -17.14 56.99 27.97
CA PRO A 23 -16.65 57.99 28.91
C PRO A 23 -16.72 57.50 30.36
N ALA A 24 -15.76 57.93 31.17
CA ALA A 24 -15.90 57.90 32.61
C ALA A 24 -17.11 58.77 33.00
N ALA A 25 -18.13 58.16 33.60
CA ALA A 25 -19.24 58.88 34.19
C ALA A 25 -18.69 59.84 35.27
N SER A 26 -19.06 61.10 35.18
CA SER A 26 -18.74 62.13 36.17
C SER A 26 -19.29 61.73 37.53
N ALA A 27 -18.43 61.76 38.55
CA ALA A 27 -18.81 61.55 39.94
C ALA A 27 -19.55 62.79 40.46
N ASP A 28 -20.87 62.69 40.62
CA ASP A 28 -21.64 63.66 41.39
C ASP A 28 -21.44 63.44 42.90
N THR A 29 -21.50 64.53 43.65
CA THR A 29 -21.15 64.60 45.08
C THR A 29 -22.20 63.95 45.99
N PRO A 30 -21.84 63.43 47.18
CA PRO A 30 -22.65 62.43 47.92
C PRO A 30 -23.87 62.95 48.69
N GLN A 31 -24.27 64.22 48.52
CA GLN A 31 -25.13 64.89 49.51
C GLN A 31 -26.64 64.90 49.22
N ASP A 32 -27.09 64.39 48.06
CA ASP A 32 -28.52 64.36 47.66
C ASP A 32 -29.01 62.97 47.18
N LEU A 33 -28.36 61.88 47.59
CA LEU A 33 -28.72 60.52 47.13
C LEU A 33 -30.13 60.06 47.56
N GLU A 34 -30.72 60.64 48.60
CA GLU A 34 -32.06 60.30 49.08
C GLU A 34 -33.22 60.78 48.19
N ARG A 35 -32.99 61.78 47.31
CA ARG A 35 -34.06 62.41 46.54
C ARG A 35 -33.62 62.63 45.10
N LEU A 36 -34.29 61.93 44.18
CA LEU A 36 -34.04 62.07 42.76
C LEU A 36 -34.92 63.20 42.18
N VAL A 37 -34.29 64.25 41.67
CA VAL A 37 -34.97 65.36 40.97
C VAL A 37 -34.95 65.11 39.47
N ILE A 38 -36.12 65.14 38.85
CA ILE A 38 -36.31 64.91 37.42
C ILE A 38 -36.45 66.26 36.73
N SER A 39 -35.34 66.74 36.16
CA SER A 39 -35.23 68.09 35.58
C SER A 39 -35.20 68.14 34.05
N ALA A 40 -34.82 67.03 33.38
CA ALA A 40 -34.75 66.94 31.92
C ALA A 40 -35.19 65.56 31.41
N PRO A 41 -35.75 65.44 30.19
CA PRO A 41 -36.00 64.17 29.53
C PRO A 41 -34.70 63.36 29.32
N GLY A 42 -34.78 62.04 29.39
CA GLY A 42 -33.64 61.16 29.17
C GLY A 42 -33.81 59.77 29.79
N SER A 43 -32.68 59.05 29.86
CA SER A 43 -32.51 57.76 30.54
C SER A 43 -31.43 57.87 31.60
N GLN A 44 -31.71 57.36 32.79
CA GLN A 44 -30.69 57.20 33.83
C GLN A 44 -30.93 55.96 34.67
N TYR A 45 -29.85 55.23 34.99
CA TYR A 45 -29.88 54.17 35.99
C TYR A 45 -29.97 54.77 37.39
N ILE A 46 -30.92 54.29 38.18
CA ILE A 46 -31.26 54.90 39.48
C ILE A 46 -30.94 54.01 40.68
N GLY A 47 -30.09 52.98 40.50
CA GLY A 47 -29.72 52.04 41.57
C GLY A 47 -29.19 52.72 42.83
N ARG A 48 -28.33 53.75 42.67
CA ARG A 48 -27.72 54.52 43.78
C ARG A 48 -28.72 55.34 44.60
N HIS A 49 -29.91 55.59 44.06
CA HIS A 49 -30.96 56.36 44.72
C HIS A 49 -31.98 55.50 45.46
N PHE A 50 -31.88 54.17 45.32
CA PHE A 50 -32.76 53.25 46.00
C PHE A 50 -32.26 52.97 47.42
N GLN A 51 -33.18 53.12 48.36
CA GLN A 51 -33.08 52.51 49.68
C GLN A 51 -33.72 51.13 49.65
N TYR A 52 -33.17 50.13 50.35
CA TYR A 52 -33.75 48.80 50.43
C TYR A 52 -33.92 48.27 51.85
N ILE A 53 -34.89 47.38 52.04
CA ILE A 53 -35.13 46.59 53.26
C ILE A 53 -35.32 45.13 52.84
N GLU A 54 -34.64 44.22 53.55
CA GLU A 54 -34.78 42.78 53.39
C GLU A 54 -35.86 42.22 54.35
N ASP A 55 -36.95 41.71 53.78
CA ASP A 55 -38.05 41.05 54.50
C ASP A 55 -37.87 39.53 54.47
N HIS A 56 -37.20 39.02 55.51
CA HIS A 56 -36.86 37.61 55.67
C HIS A 56 -38.10 36.69 55.75
N ASN A 57 -39.20 37.19 56.30
CA ASN A 57 -40.42 36.40 56.55
C ASN A 57 -41.55 36.70 55.55
N ARG A 58 -41.32 37.56 54.56
CA ARG A 58 -42.35 38.05 53.60
C ARG A 58 -43.60 38.58 54.30
N SER A 59 -43.40 39.23 55.45
CA SER A 59 -44.47 39.59 56.39
C SER A 59 -44.78 41.08 56.41
N TYR A 60 -43.86 41.91 55.92
CA TYR A 60 -44.02 43.37 55.95
C TYR A 60 -45.06 43.83 54.94
N ARG A 61 -46.00 44.65 55.43
CA ARG A 61 -46.95 45.37 54.57
C ARG A 61 -46.42 46.75 54.24
N LEU A 62 -46.99 47.37 53.21
CA LEU A 62 -46.61 48.73 52.80
C LEU A 62 -46.61 49.69 54.00
N GLU A 63 -47.64 49.64 54.86
CA GLU A 63 -47.74 50.51 56.03
C GLU A 63 -46.62 50.31 57.07
N ASP A 64 -46.10 49.08 57.20
CA ASP A 64 -45.00 48.75 58.11
C ASP A 64 -43.68 49.33 57.58
N VAL A 65 -43.47 49.18 56.27
CA VAL A 65 -42.28 49.64 55.55
C VAL A 65 -42.25 51.17 55.44
N MET A 66 -43.41 51.82 55.29
CA MET A 66 -43.54 53.28 55.30
C MET A 66 -43.10 53.92 56.63
N ARG A 67 -43.24 53.19 57.75
CA ARG A 67 -42.86 53.66 59.10
C ARG A 67 -41.48 53.20 59.54
N SER A 68 -40.87 52.27 58.82
CA SER A 68 -39.58 51.71 59.16
C SER A 68 -38.46 52.72 58.95
N SER A 69 -37.51 52.75 59.89
CA SER A 69 -36.23 53.46 59.76
C SER A 69 -35.07 52.55 59.33
N ALA A 70 -35.32 51.26 59.09
CA ALA A 70 -34.29 50.24 58.82
C ALA A 70 -33.78 50.21 57.36
N TRP A 71 -33.88 51.32 56.64
CA TRP A 71 -33.51 51.43 55.23
C TRP A 71 -31.99 51.42 55.04
N GLN A 72 -31.50 50.62 54.09
CA GLN A 72 -30.10 50.54 53.68
C GLN A 72 -29.91 51.13 52.28
N MET A 73 -28.72 51.60 51.93
CA MET A 73 -28.36 52.08 50.59
C MET A 73 -27.21 51.24 50.01
N ASP A 74 -27.15 51.13 48.68
CA ASP A 74 -26.02 50.54 47.94
C ASP A 74 -25.50 51.58 46.93
N ASP A 75 -24.19 51.67 46.74
CA ASP A 75 -23.52 52.62 45.84
C ASP A 75 -23.48 52.15 44.38
N LYS A 76 -24.10 51.01 44.08
CA LYS A 76 -24.17 50.44 42.72
C LYS A 76 -25.25 51.10 41.87
N GLU A 77 -24.95 51.31 40.59
CA GLU A 77 -25.91 51.84 39.60
C GLU A 77 -27.04 50.85 39.27
N SER A 78 -26.80 49.56 39.48
CA SER A 78 -27.80 48.50 39.36
C SER A 78 -27.80 47.66 40.63
N LEU A 79 -28.95 47.57 41.28
CA LEU A 79 -29.11 46.70 42.44
C LEU A 79 -29.12 45.24 42.01
N ASN A 80 -28.38 44.43 42.75
CA ASN A 80 -28.31 42.99 42.52
C ASN A 80 -28.05 42.26 43.85
N PHE A 81 -29.05 41.49 44.29
CA PHE A 81 -28.98 40.74 45.55
C PHE A 81 -28.73 39.24 45.34
N GLY A 82 -28.48 38.81 44.09
CA GLY A 82 -28.24 37.40 43.78
C GLY A 82 -29.47 36.52 44.08
N PHE A 83 -29.23 35.29 44.53
CA PHE A 83 -30.29 34.42 45.04
C PHE A 83 -30.49 34.65 46.54
N SER A 84 -31.71 34.98 46.95
CA SER A 84 -32.09 35.15 48.36
C SER A 84 -33.44 34.49 48.62
N ASP A 85 -33.65 34.03 49.85
CA ASP A 85 -34.95 33.49 50.31
C ASP A 85 -35.89 34.59 50.84
N SER A 86 -35.33 35.78 51.10
CA SER A 86 -36.05 36.97 51.56
C SER A 86 -36.73 37.69 50.38
N ALA A 87 -37.79 38.45 50.67
CA ALA A 87 -38.32 39.44 49.74
C ALA A 87 -37.65 40.80 49.98
N TYR A 88 -37.58 41.65 48.95
CA TYR A 88 -36.96 42.97 49.06
C TYR A 88 -37.97 44.08 48.82
N TRP A 89 -37.92 45.08 49.71
CA TRP A 89 -38.58 46.36 49.53
C TRP A 89 -37.56 47.39 49.09
N LEU A 90 -37.85 48.12 48.01
CA LEU A 90 -37.10 49.28 47.58
C LEU A 90 -37.93 50.55 47.79
N LYS A 91 -37.26 51.66 48.07
CA LYS A 91 -37.86 52.99 48.21
C LYS A 91 -37.01 54.01 47.48
N ILE A 92 -37.67 54.90 46.75
CA ILE A 92 -37.07 56.09 46.15
C ILE A 92 -38.01 57.28 46.29
N LYS A 93 -37.46 58.44 46.64
CA LYS A 93 -38.19 59.71 46.65
C LYS A 93 -37.96 60.42 45.33
N LEU A 94 -39.03 60.73 44.61
CA LEU A 94 -39.00 61.38 43.30
C LEU A 94 -39.57 62.79 43.43
N THR A 95 -38.87 63.79 42.90
CA THR A 95 -39.43 65.12 42.64
C THR A 95 -39.41 65.36 41.15
N SER A 96 -40.53 65.80 40.59
CA SER A 96 -40.63 66.06 39.16
C SER A 96 -40.76 67.55 38.90
N ASP A 97 -39.79 68.13 38.19
CA ASP A 97 -39.86 69.53 37.74
C ASP A 97 -40.52 69.65 36.36
N VAL A 98 -40.73 68.52 35.67
CA VAL A 98 -41.26 68.43 34.31
C VAL A 98 -42.45 67.49 34.26
N SER A 99 -43.59 67.96 33.74
CA SER A 99 -44.76 67.09 33.53
C SER A 99 -44.53 66.18 32.33
N GLY A 100 -44.74 64.87 32.49
CA GLY A 100 -44.56 63.92 31.40
C GLY A 100 -44.83 62.48 31.79
N ASN A 101 -44.94 61.63 30.78
CA ASN A 101 -45.02 60.18 30.98
C ASN A 101 -43.62 59.63 31.22
N TRP A 102 -43.34 59.29 32.47
CA TRP A 102 -42.11 58.65 32.89
C TRP A 102 -42.37 57.17 33.14
N TYR A 103 -41.32 56.35 33.08
CA TYR A 103 -41.42 54.93 33.29
C TYR A 103 -40.24 54.42 34.11
N PHE A 104 -40.51 53.45 34.97
CA PHE A 104 -39.46 52.55 35.46
C PHE A 104 -39.33 51.40 34.49
N TRP A 105 -38.15 51.25 33.90
CA TRP A 105 -37.82 50.14 33.02
C TRP A 105 -36.79 49.24 33.69
N ASN A 106 -37.23 48.06 34.13
CA ASN A 106 -36.31 47.03 34.60
C ASN A 106 -35.85 46.18 33.41
N ARG A 107 -34.55 46.19 33.10
CA ARG A 107 -34.00 45.45 31.94
C ARG A 107 -33.87 43.93 32.15
N TYR A 108 -34.46 43.39 33.21
CA TYR A 108 -34.54 41.97 33.52
C TYR A 108 -36.01 41.49 33.56
N SER A 109 -36.30 40.35 32.96
CA SER A 109 -37.67 39.86 32.69
C SER A 109 -38.14 38.75 33.64
N LEU A 110 -37.21 38.05 34.30
CA LEU A 110 -37.46 36.83 35.09
C LEU A 110 -37.72 37.12 36.58
N LEU A 111 -38.45 38.19 36.89
CA LEU A 111 -38.88 38.48 38.26
C LEU A 111 -40.31 37.96 38.45
N ASP A 112 -40.49 37.09 39.45
CA ASP A 112 -41.76 36.41 39.71
C ASP A 112 -42.89 37.38 39.98
N LYS A 113 -42.70 38.29 40.94
CA LYS A 113 -43.69 39.30 41.29
C LYS A 113 -43.01 40.60 41.72
N VAL A 114 -43.38 41.68 41.05
CA VAL A 114 -42.98 43.05 41.33
C VAL A 114 -44.22 43.91 41.50
N THR A 115 -44.33 44.61 42.63
CA THR A 115 -45.43 45.55 42.88
C THR A 115 -44.88 46.93 43.14
N LEU A 116 -45.26 47.88 42.30
CA LEU A 116 -44.99 49.31 42.47
C LEU A 116 -46.15 49.96 43.22
N TYR A 117 -45.84 50.65 44.31
CA TYR A 117 -46.73 51.56 45.02
C TYR A 117 -46.22 52.98 44.82
N LEU A 118 -46.94 53.79 44.03
CA LEU A 118 -46.62 55.19 43.80
C LEU A 118 -47.56 56.05 44.64
N CYS A 119 -47.02 56.69 45.67
CA CYS A 119 -47.77 57.54 46.60
C CYS A 119 -47.36 59.02 46.40
N THR A 120 -48.28 59.97 46.53
CA THR A 120 -47.92 61.40 46.64
C THR A 120 -47.25 61.66 48.00
N ALA A 121 -46.32 62.61 48.07
CA ALA A 121 -45.65 62.99 49.32
C ALA A 121 -46.67 63.24 50.44
N ASP A 122 -46.33 62.82 51.67
CA ASP A 122 -47.16 62.82 52.88
C ASP A 122 -48.30 61.78 52.97
N SER A 123 -48.50 60.94 51.95
CA SER A 123 -49.44 59.82 52.04
C SER A 123 -48.97 58.81 53.09
N LYS A 124 -49.85 58.38 54.00
CA LYS A 124 -49.55 57.37 55.04
C LYS A 124 -50.38 56.10 54.93
N ARG A 125 -51.20 55.98 53.88
CA ARG A 125 -52.15 54.88 53.69
C ARG A 125 -52.06 54.33 52.27
N ARG A 126 -52.11 53.01 52.12
CA ARG A 126 -52.11 52.31 50.84
C ARG A 126 -53.20 52.77 49.86
N SER A 127 -54.37 53.19 50.35
CA SER A 127 -55.49 53.66 49.52
C SER A 127 -55.20 54.96 48.75
N GLN A 128 -54.14 55.67 49.10
CA GLN A 128 -53.72 56.92 48.44
C GLN A 128 -52.62 56.68 47.39
N CYS A 129 -52.20 55.42 47.20
CA CYS A 129 -51.14 55.06 46.28
C CYS A 129 -51.71 54.37 45.04
N ARG A 130 -51.15 54.69 43.87
CA ARG A 130 -51.37 53.89 42.66
C ARG A 130 -50.59 52.59 42.80
N ILE A 131 -51.25 51.46 42.55
CA ILE A 131 -50.66 50.13 42.64
C ILE A 131 -50.59 49.53 41.25
N SER A 132 -49.40 49.11 40.85
CA SER A 132 -49.17 48.40 39.60
C SER A 132 -48.38 47.13 39.91
N THR A 133 -48.90 45.96 39.51
CA THR A 133 -48.27 44.67 39.76
C THR A 133 -47.95 44.01 38.43
N ALA A 134 -46.74 43.49 38.29
CA ALA A 134 -46.31 42.74 37.13
C ALA A 134 -45.29 41.67 37.54
N GLY A 135 -45.08 40.68 36.69
CA GLY A 135 -44.11 39.61 36.94
C GLY A 135 -44.21 38.53 35.88
N ASP A 136 -43.46 37.45 36.05
CA ASP A 136 -43.53 36.26 35.20
C ASP A 136 -44.31 35.10 35.83
N SER A 137 -44.69 35.23 37.11
CA SER A 137 -45.64 34.34 37.79
C SER A 137 -47.11 34.73 37.58
N LEU A 138 -47.35 35.87 36.93
CA LEU A 138 -48.68 36.41 36.61
C LEU A 138 -48.91 36.34 35.09
N PRO A 139 -50.18 36.25 34.62
CA PRO A 139 -50.48 36.31 33.20
C PRO A 139 -49.86 37.55 32.55
N PHE A 140 -49.31 37.39 31.34
CA PHE A 140 -48.58 38.46 30.66
C PHE A 140 -49.43 39.72 30.42
N ALA A 141 -50.76 39.56 30.30
CA ALA A 141 -51.72 40.64 30.13
C ALA A 141 -51.81 41.59 31.34
N GLU A 142 -51.36 41.19 32.54
CA GLU A 142 -51.29 42.07 33.73
C GLU A 142 -50.21 43.15 33.61
N ARG A 143 -49.29 43.02 32.64
CA ARG A 143 -48.25 44.02 32.39
C ARG A 143 -48.86 45.26 31.75
N GLU A 144 -48.67 46.43 32.36
CA GLU A 144 -49.17 47.71 31.84
C GLU A 144 -48.69 48.00 30.40
N ILE A 145 -47.45 47.62 30.08
CA ILE A 145 -46.89 47.65 28.74
C ILE A 145 -46.56 46.23 28.33
N ALA A 146 -47.13 45.79 27.19
CA ALA A 146 -46.93 44.47 26.61
C ALA A 146 -45.50 44.30 26.06
N HIS A 147 -44.55 44.08 26.96
CA HIS A 147 -43.13 43.91 26.64
C HIS A 147 -42.49 42.87 27.57
N PRO A 148 -41.44 42.13 27.12
CA PRO A 148 -40.78 41.10 27.92
C PRO A 148 -40.08 41.64 29.18
N ASN A 149 -39.54 42.85 29.11
CA ASN A 149 -38.98 43.55 30.26
C ASN A 149 -40.11 44.20 31.06
N LEU A 150 -39.97 44.28 32.38
CA LEU A 150 -40.98 44.91 33.24
C LEU A 150 -40.88 46.43 33.12
N ILE A 151 -42.00 47.08 32.74
CA ILE A 151 -42.09 48.53 32.58
C ILE A 151 -43.32 49.02 33.34
N PHE A 152 -43.12 49.96 34.26
CA PHE A 152 -44.19 50.55 35.07
C PHE A 152 -44.35 52.04 34.73
N ALA A 153 -45.58 52.49 34.51
CA ALA A 153 -45.86 53.89 34.22
C ALA A 153 -45.87 54.77 35.48
N LEU A 154 -45.17 55.90 35.40
CA LEU A 154 -45.09 56.93 36.42
C LEU A 154 -45.76 58.21 35.88
N PRO A 155 -47.05 58.43 36.17
CA PRO A 155 -47.75 59.66 35.79
C PRO A 155 -47.31 60.81 36.71
N LEU A 156 -46.10 61.34 36.49
CA LEU A 156 -45.53 62.42 37.30
C LEU A 156 -46.03 63.78 36.79
N THR A 157 -46.45 64.64 37.72
CA THR A 157 -46.84 66.02 37.44
C THR A 157 -45.80 66.99 37.99
N ALA A 158 -45.48 68.05 37.24
CA ALA A 158 -44.51 69.05 37.66
C ALA A 158 -44.84 69.69 39.03
N GLY A 159 -43.82 69.91 39.84
CA GLY A 159 -43.90 70.53 41.17
C GLY A 159 -44.33 69.58 42.29
N ASN A 160 -44.72 68.34 41.98
CA ASN A 160 -45.12 67.35 42.98
C ASN A 160 -43.96 66.40 43.34
N SER A 161 -43.98 65.94 44.59
CA SER A 161 -43.08 64.90 45.10
C SER A 161 -43.84 63.60 45.33
N TYR A 162 -43.18 62.48 45.07
CA TYR A 162 -43.74 61.15 45.15
C TYR A 162 -42.79 60.22 45.92
N ASP A 163 -43.37 59.34 46.73
CA ASP A 163 -42.67 58.22 47.34
C ASP A 163 -43.04 56.95 46.57
N ALA A 164 -42.05 56.34 45.90
CA ALA A 164 -42.23 55.09 45.18
C ALA A 164 -41.65 53.94 46.00
N TYR A 165 -42.50 52.96 46.34
CA TYR A 165 -42.11 51.72 47.00
C TYR A 165 -42.24 50.56 46.03
N ILE A 166 -41.19 49.74 45.88
CA ILE A 166 -41.19 48.58 45.00
C ILE A 166 -41.01 47.34 45.86
N PHE A 167 -42.00 46.46 45.86
CA PHE A 167 -41.88 45.14 46.47
C PHE A 167 -41.49 44.12 45.42
N VAL A 168 -40.41 43.39 45.66
CA VAL A 168 -39.91 42.32 44.78
C VAL A 168 -39.88 41.02 45.56
N ASP A 169 -40.58 40.01 45.04
CA ASP A 169 -40.57 38.64 45.54
C ASP A 169 -40.32 37.70 44.37
N THR A 170 -39.20 37.00 44.39
CA THR A 170 -38.80 36.06 43.33
C THR A 170 -38.00 34.89 43.89
N GLN A 171 -38.18 33.72 43.28
CA GLN A 171 -37.36 32.53 43.50
C GLN A 171 -36.05 32.55 42.68
N GLY A 172 -35.97 33.45 41.69
CA GLY A 172 -34.82 33.63 40.81
C GLY A 172 -33.74 34.55 41.38
N THR A 173 -32.97 35.16 40.49
CA THR A 173 -31.95 36.13 40.87
C THR A 173 -32.58 37.52 40.96
N TYR A 174 -32.35 38.22 42.06
CA TYR A 174 -32.77 39.61 42.26
C TYR A 174 -31.89 40.57 41.44
N GLN A 175 -32.12 40.63 40.12
CA GLN A 175 -31.49 41.60 39.22
C GLN A 175 -32.43 42.76 38.94
N LEU A 176 -32.06 43.95 39.42
CA LEU A 176 -32.88 45.16 39.35
C LEU A 176 -32.11 46.33 38.69
N PRO A 177 -31.66 46.18 37.42
CA PRO A 177 -31.17 47.30 36.62
C PRO A 177 -32.34 48.20 36.19
N ILE A 178 -32.90 48.93 37.16
CA ILE A 178 -34.02 49.83 36.97
C ILE A 178 -33.51 51.17 36.42
N GLU A 179 -34.06 51.53 35.28
CA GLU A 179 -33.80 52.80 34.60
C GLU A 179 -35.05 53.68 34.70
N LEU A 180 -34.85 54.95 35.06
CA LEU A 180 -35.88 55.97 34.93
C LEU A 180 -35.78 56.57 33.54
N ILE A 181 -36.86 56.48 32.76
CA ILE A 181 -36.85 56.83 31.34
C ILE A 181 -38.11 57.59 30.93
N ASP A 182 -37.95 58.62 30.10
CA ASP A 182 -39.07 59.33 29.50
C ASP A 182 -39.72 58.55 28.35
N GLY A 183 -40.96 58.90 27.99
CA GLY A 183 -41.71 58.18 26.96
C GLY A 183 -41.10 58.15 25.55
N GLU A 184 -40.38 59.20 25.13
CA GLU A 184 -39.74 59.23 23.81
C GLU A 184 -38.47 58.39 23.76
N SER A 185 -37.62 58.51 24.79
CA SER A 185 -36.45 57.64 24.99
C SER A 185 -36.85 56.17 25.14
N LEU A 186 -37.94 55.88 25.84
CA LEU A 186 -38.48 54.53 25.96
C LEU A 186 -38.89 53.98 24.60
N ARG A 187 -39.66 54.74 23.81
CA ARG A 187 -40.10 54.31 22.48
C ARG A 187 -38.92 54.00 21.56
N SER A 188 -37.90 54.86 21.53
CA SER A 188 -36.71 54.64 20.71
C SER A 188 -35.88 53.45 21.22
N GLY A 189 -35.73 53.30 22.53
CA GLY A 189 -35.08 52.15 23.17
C GLY A 189 -35.78 50.82 22.89
N LEU A 190 -37.11 50.79 22.96
CA LEU A 190 -37.92 49.61 22.62
C LEU A 190 -37.79 49.24 21.14
N LEU A 191 -37.80 50.21 20.24
CA LEU A 191 -37.61 49.97 18.81
C LEU A 191 -36.24 49.34 18.53
N GLY A 192 -35.17 49.91 19.11
CA GLY A 192 -33.81 49.37 18.96
C GLY A 192 -33.68 47.96 19.52
N ASN A 193 -34.23 47.70 20.71
CA ASN A 193 -34.20 46.38 21.33
C ASN A 193 -34.96 45.34 20.48
N ASN A 194 -36.14 45.69 19.96
CA ASN A 194 -36.92 44.81 19.11
C ASN A 194 -36.23 44.50 17.77
N ILE A 195 -35.53 45.48 17.16
CA ILE A 195 -34.73 45.25 15.94
C ILE A 195 -33.60 44.26 16.24
N LEU A 196 -32.86 44.45 17.34
CA LEU A 196 -31.77 43.54 17.73
C LEU A 196 -32.29 42.13 18.02
N ARG A 197 -33.37 42.00 18.80
CA ARG A 197 -34.04 40.72 19.09
C ARG A 197 -34.50 40.02 17.81
N GLY A 198 -35.24 40.74 16.96
CA GLY A 198 -35.77 40.21 15.71
C GLY A 198 -34.67 39.76 14.76
N GLY A 199 -33.59 40.55 14.64
CA GLY A 199 -32.41 40.19 13.85
C GLY A 199 -31.73 38.92 14.35
N TYR A 200 -31.52 38.80 15.67
CA TYR A 200 -30.95 37.62 16.29
C TYR A 200 -31.83 36.37 16.09
N TYR A 201 -33.15 36.46 16.35
CA TYR A 201 -34.07 35.33 16.17
C TYR A 201 -34.11 34.88 14.71
N SER A 202 -34.19 35.82 13.77
CA SER A 202 -34.20 35.52 12.33
C SER A 202 -32.92 34.80 11.91
N MET A 203 -31.76 35.26 12.39
CA MET A 203 -30.47 34.62 12.11
C MET A 203 -30.41 33.19 12.65
N MET A 204 -30.83 32.97 13.90
CA MET A 204 -30.88 31.63 14.49
C MET A 204 -31.81 30.70 13.72
N ILE A 205 -33.01 31.17 13.34
CA ILE A 205 -33.98 30.38 12.56
C ILE A 205 -33.40 30.03 11.19
N VAL A 206 -32.86 31.02 10.46
CA VAL A 206 -32.27 30.79 9.13
C VAL A 206 -31.11 29.82 9.20
N MET A 207 -30.20 29.96 10.18
CA MET A 207 -29.06 29.06 10.35
C MET A 207 -29.49 27.65 10.78
N GLY A 208 -30.50 27.54 11.66
CA GLY A 208 -31.08 26.25 12.03
C GLY A 208 -31.74 25.54 10.84
N LEU A 209 -32.57 26.25 10.07
CA LEU A 209 -33.24 25.71 8.89
C LEU A 209 -32.26 25.37 7.75
N TYR A 210 -31.24 26.20 7.54
CA TYR A 210 -30.17 25.96 6.57
C TYR A 210 -29.43 24.65 6.87
N ASN A 211 -29.01 24.45 8.12
CA ASN A 211 -28.34 23.22 8.52
C ASN A 211 -29.29 22.01 8.47
N LEU A 212 -30.59 22.20 8.75
CA LEU A 212 -31.60 21.15 8.61
C LEU A 212 -31.83 20.76 7.14
N PHE A 213 -31.81 21.72 6.22
CA PHE A 213 -31.88 21.44 4.78
C PHE A 213 -30.66 20.63 4.31
N ILE A 214 -29.46 21.00 4.79
CA ILE A 214 -28.24 20.23 4.52
C ILE A 214 -28.36 18.80 5.07
N PHE A 215 -28.96 18.62 6.24
CA PHE A 215 -29.24 17.28 6.77
C PHE A 215 -30.07 16.44 5.78
N PHE A 216 -31.15 16.97 5.21
CA PHE A 216 -31.95 16.22 4.24
C PHE A 216 -31.18 15.89 2.95
N SER A 217 -30.27 16.77 2.53
CA SER A 217 -29.43 16.55 1.34
C SER A 217 -28.30 15.53 1.57
N ILE A 218 -27.63 15.57 2.74
CA ILE A 218 -26.40 14.80 3.00
C ILE A 218 -26.66 13.57 3.88
N ARG A 219 -27.73 13.59 4.67
CA ARG A 219 -28.10 12.56 5.67
C ARG A 219 -27.03 12.31 6.75
N ASP A 220 -26.18 13.29 7.03
CA ASP A 220 -25.22 13.25 8.13
C ASP A 220 -25.86 13.78 9.43
N ARG A 221 -25.92 12.93 10.45
CA ARG A 221 -26.60 13.20 11.73
C ARG A 221 -26.06 14.42 12.49
N SER A 222 -24.81 14.83 12.24
CA SER A 222 -24.25 16.03 12.88
C SER A 222 -25.08 17.28 12.60
N TYR A 223 -25.64 17.41 11.39
CA TYR A 223 -26.47 18.55 11.01
C TYR A 223 -27.82 18.57 11.72
N LEU A 224 -28.42 17.39 11.94
CA LEU A 224 -29.66 17.26 12.69
C LEU A 224 -29.45 17.66 14.16
N PHE A 225 -28.40 17.16 14.80
CA PHE A 225 -28.09 17.50 16.19
C PHE A 225 -27.74 18.98 16.35
N TYR A 226 -27.04 19.57 15.38
CA TYR A 226 -26.74 20.99 15.38
C TYR A 226 -28.01 21.85 15.23
N SER A 227 -28.90 21.48 14.31
CA SER A 227 -30.16 22.19 14.11
C SER A 227 -31.06 22.11 15.35
N ALA A 228 -31.08 20.94 16.00
CA ALA A 228 -31.77 20.74 17.27
C ALA A 228 -31.18 21.61 18.39
N PHE A 229 -29.85 21.77 18.43
CA PHE A 229 -29.18 22.68 19.36
C PHE A 229 -29.56 24.14 19.09
N VAL A 230 -29.45 24.62 17.85
CA VAL A 230 -29.79 26.02 17.51
C VAL A 230 -31.25 26.32 17.86
N ALA A 231 -32.18 25.41 17.56
CA ALA A 231 -33.60 25.59 17.87
C ALA A 231 -33.87 25.61 19.39
N SER A 232 -33.29 24.68 20.15
CA SER A 232 -33.46 24.62 21.60
C SER A 232 -32.74 25.76 22.33
N PHE A 233 -31.56 26.18 21.86
CA PHE A 233 -30.84 27.34 22.39
C PHE A 233 -31.60 28.64 22.12
N LEU A 234 -32.22 28.78 20.93
CA LEU A 234 -33.09 29.92 20.63
C LEU A 234 -34.29 29.97 21.59
N LEU A 235 -34.98 28.84 21.82
CA LEU A 235 -36.11 28.77 22.74
C LEU A 235 -35.69 29.04 24.20
N PHE A 236 -34.54 28.51 24.62
CA PHE A 236 -33.92 28.83 25.91
C PHE A 236 -33.67 30.33 26.04
N HIS A 237 -33.02 30.95 25.06
CA HIS A 237 -32.70 32.37 25.09
C HIS A 237 -33.97 33.25 25.04
N MET A 238 -34.96 32.90 24.22
CA MET A 238 -36.25 33.59 24.18
C MET A 238 -37.00 33.47 25.51
N SER A 239 -36.85 32.36 26.22
CA SER A 239 -37.42 32.17 27.57
C SER A 239 -36.66 33.01 28.61
N TYR A 240 -35.34 33.01 28.57
CA TYR A 240 -34.49 33.85 29.43
C TYR A 240 -34.79 35.34 29.28
N GLU A 241 -35.00 35.80 28.04
CA GLU A 241 -35.33 37.19 27.75
C GLU A 241 -36.81 37.53 27.96
N GLY A 242 -37.68 36.52 28.06
CA GLY A 242 -39.13 36.67 28.28
C GLY A 242 -39.96 36.82 27.00
N SER A 243 -39.35 36.90 25.82
CA SER A 243 -40.06 36.95 24.53
C SER A 243 -40.89 35.69 24.27
N ALA A 244 -40.41 34.53 24.73
CA ALA A 244 -41.17 33.29 24.57
C ALA A 244 -42.49 33.33 25.36
N PHE A 245 -42.47 33.92 26.56
CA PHE A 245 -43.66 34.14 27.35
C PHE A 245 -44.67 35.05 26.65
N GLN A 246 -44.18 36.13 26.04
CA GLN A 246 -45.03 37.07 25.29
C GLN A 246 -45.74 36.42 24.10
N TYR A 247 -45.01 35.63 23.29
CA TYR A 247 -45.52 35.18 21.99
C TYR A 247 -46.18 33.79 22.00
N PHE A 248 -45.69 32.85 22.82
CA PHE A 248 -46.12 31.45 22.72
C PHE A 248 -47.08 31.03 23.84
N TRP A 249 -46.91 31.54 25.07
CA TRP A 249 -47.72 31.13 26.23
C TRP A 249 -48.08 32.27 27.20
N PRO A 250 -48.61 33.42 26.71
CA PRO A 250 -48.83 34.60 27.54
C PRO A 250 -49.81 34.39 28.71
N ASN A 251 -50.70 33.40 28.61
CA ASN A 251 -51.72 33.12 29.61
C ASN A 251 -51.35 32.00 30.57
N TYR A 252 -50.16 31.40 30.44
CA TYR A 252 -49.74 30.23 31.23
C TYR A 252 -48.41 30.48 31.96
N PRO A 253 -48.43 31.20 33.10
CA PRO A 253 -47.23 31.48 33.90
C PRO A 253 -46.53 30.21 34.42
N GLU A 254 -47.32 29.18 34.74
CA GLU A 254 -46.79 27.87 35.17
C GLU A 254 -45.90 27.21 34.10
N LEU A 255 -46.24 27.39 32.83
CA LEU A 255 -45.40 26.89 31.73
C LEU A 255 -44.11 27.72 31.60
N ASN A 256 -44.17 29.01 31.90
CA ASN A 256 -43.01 29.89 31.82
C ASN A 256 -41.90 29.52 32.81
N SER A 257 -42.26 29.19 34.06
CA SER A 257 -41.29 28.77 35.08
C SER A 257 -40.60 27.45 34.75
N ILE A 258 -41.25 26.58 33.97
CA ILE A 258 -40.72 25.29 33.50
C ILE A 258 -39.91 25.45 32.19
N ALA A 259 -40.34 26.36 31.30
CA ALA A 259 -39.80 26.48 29.94
C ALA A 259 -38.30 26.76 29.93
N LEU A 260 -37.82 27.69 30.76
CA LEU A 260 -36.40 28.06 30.82
C LEU A 260 -35.49 26.86 31.18
N PRO A 261 -35.67 26.17 32.32
CA PRO A 261 -34.83 25.02 32.66
C PRO A 261 -35.04 23.84 31.70
N PHE A 262 -36.25 23.65 31.16
CA PHE A 262 -36.52 22.58 30.18
C PHE A 262 -35.74 22.79 28.88
N PHE A 263 -35.86 23.97 28.25
CA PHE A 263 -35.15 24.28 27.01
C PHE A 263 -33.64 24.38 27.22
N PHE A 264 -33.19 24.77 28.42
CA PHE A 264 -31.76 24.74 28.74
C PHE A 264 -31.21 23.29 28.75
N ALA A 265 -31.91 22.36 29.40
CA ALA A 265 -31.54 20.95 29.39
C ALA A 265 -31.62 20.34 27.97
N LEU A 266 -32.62 20.73 27.18
CA LEU A 266 -32.76 20.28 25.79
C LEU A 266 -31.59 20.76 24.92
N ALA A 267 -31.15 22.01 25.08
CA ALA A 267 -29.98 22.55 24.39
C ALA A 267 -28.70 21.80 24.79
N GLN A 268 -28.55 21.48 26.08
CA GLN A 268 -27.42 20.69 26.56
C GLN A 268 -27.44 19.25 26.01
N LEU A 269 -28.61 18.63 25.92
CA LEU A 269 -28.78 17.31 25.32
C LEU A 269 -28.38 17.33 23.83
N ALA A 270 -28.90 18.27 23.06
CA ALA A 270 -28.58 18.41 21.64
C ALA A 270 -27.07 18.65 21.42
N MET A 271 -26.45 19.50 22.24
CA MET A 271 -25.01 19.75 22.22
C MET A 271 -24.20 18.50 22.58
N SER A 272 -24.66 17.71 23.56
CA SER A 272 -24.02 16.46 23.97
C SER A 272 -24.02 15.39 22.88
N TRP A 273 -24.96 15.43 21.94
CA TRP A 273 -24.99 14.58 20.75
C TRP A 273 -24.22 15.18 19.57
N PHE A 274 -24.27 16.50 19.43
CA PHE A 274 -23.57 17.22 18.37
C PHE A 274 -22.05 17.05 18.50
N ILE A 275 -21.45 17.32 19.66
CA ILE A 275 -20.00 17.33 19.83
C ILE A 275 -19.35 15.97 19.45
N PRO A 276 -19.83 14.82 19.95
CA PRO A 276 -19.28 13.53 19.58
C PRO A 276 -19.42 13.19 18.09
N SER A 277 -20.56 13.54 17.49
CA SER A 277 -20.82 13.34 16.05
C SER A 277 -19.95 14.26 15.18
N PHE A 278 -19.74 15.50 15.63
CA PHE A 278 -18.93 16.49 14.92
C PHE A 278 -17.44 16.13 14.95
N LEU A 279 -16.89 15.88 16.14
CA LEU A 279 -15.47 15.54 16.35
C LEU A 279 -15.13 14.07 16.09
N ARG A 280 -16.12 13.23 15.74
CA ARG A 280 -15.99 11.77 15.54
C ARG A 280 -15.32 11.08 16.75
N LEU A 281 -15.79 11.42 17.95
CA LEU A 281 -15.20 10.92 19.20
C LEU A 281 -15.29 9.39 19.32
N GLU A 282 -16.29 8.75 18.71
CA GLU A 282 -16.40 7.29 18.69
C GLU A 282 -15.14 6.62 18.09
N LYS A 283 -14.58 7.21 17.03
CA LYS A 283 -13.42 6.66 16.32
C LYS A 283 -12.08 7.10 16.94
N TYR A 284 -11.98 8.37 17.34
CA TYR A 284 -10.70 8.99 17.71
C TYR A 284 -10.52 9.24 19.21
N GLY A 285 -11.57 9.12 20.02
CA GLY A 285 -11.55 9.44 21.46
C GLY A 285 -12.64 8.70 22.26
N PRO A 286 -12.56 7.37 22.41
CA PRO A 286 -13.63 6.57 23.01
C PRO A 286 -13.91 6.89 24.49
N THR A 287 -12.92 7.41 25.23
CA THR A 287 -13.14 7.90 26.61
C THR A 287 -13.95 9.18 26.62
N SER A 288 -13.63 10.14 25.74
CA SER A 288 -14.40 11.37 25.55
C SER A 288 -15.83 11.07 25.07
N PHE A 289 -15.99 10.06 24.20
CA PHE A 289 -17.31 9.58 23.77
C PHE A 289 -18.16 9.07 24.94
N ARG A 290 -17.56 8.27 25.84
CA ARG A 290 -18.24 7.78 27.06
C ARG A 290 -18.66 8.92 27.99
N LEU A 291 -17.80 9.92 28.18
CA LEU A 291 -18.12 11.11 28.98
C LEU A 291 -19.35 11.85 28.42
N PHE A 292 -19.40 12.08 27.11
CA PHE A 292 -20.55 12.76 26.50
C PHE A 292 -21.84 11.93 26.56
N ARG A 293 -21.77 10.59 26.55
CA ARG A 293 -22.95 9.76 26.83
C ARG A 293 -23.48 9.93 28.25
N ILE A 294 -22.59 10.10 29.24
CA ILE A 294 -22.99 10.42 30.61
C ILE A 294 -23.66 11.79 30.64
N PHE A 295 -23.10 12.79 29.97
CA PHE A 295 -23.73 14.11 29.83
C PHE A 295 -25.12 14.03 29.17
N SER A 296 -25.29 13.23 28.10
CA SER A 296 -26.62 13.05 27.51
C SER A 296 -27.61 12.44 28.49
N ALA A 297 -27.21 11.43 29.27
CA ALA A 297 -28.08 10.82 30.27
C ALA A 297 -28.45 11.81 31.38
N LEU A 298 -27.48 12.59 31.87
CA LEU A 298 -27.72 13.64 32.87
C LEU A 298 -28.62 14.75 32.33
N ALA A 299 -28.46 15.17 31.08
CA ALA A 299 -29.32 16.18 30.46
C ALA A 299 -30.78 15.71 30.37
N ILE A 300 -31.01 14.43 30.05
CA ILE A 300 -32.36 13.83 30.07
C ILE A 300 -32.94 13.83 31.49
N VAL A 301 -32.13 13.50 32.51
CA VAL A 301 -32.55 13.58 33.92
C VAL A 301 -32.90 15.01 34.30
N PHE A 302 -32.08 16.00 33.95
CA PHE A 302 -32.37 17.41 34.21
C PHE A 302 -33.63 17.90 33.50
N MET A 303 -33.89 17.43 32.28
CA MET A 303 -35.12 17.75 31.54
C MET A 303 -36.36 17.20 32.25
N ALA A 304 -36.29 15.99 32.84
CA ALA A 304 -37.36 15.44 33.67
C ALA A 304 -37.50 16.17 35.01
N LEU A 305 -36.39 16.50 35.68
CA LEU A 305 -36.38 17.23 36.94
C LEU A 305 -36.91 18.67 36.80
N ALA A 306 -36.74 19.29 35.63
CA ALA A 306 -37.28 20.62 35.34
C ALA A 306 -38.81 20.69 35.44
N LEU A 307 -39.52 19.55 35.32
CA LEU A 307 -40.98 19.48 35.42
C LEU A 307 -41.49 19.40 36.87
N ILE A 308 -40.62 19.08 37.84
CA ILE A 308 -41.04 18.70 39.20
C ILE A 308 -40.32 19.53 40.27
N THR A 309 -39.07 19.93 40.01
CA THR A 309 -38.24 20.60 41.01
C THR A 309 -38.42 22.12 40.99
N PRO A 310 -38.19 22.81 42.14
CA PRO A 310 -38.24 24.27 42.18
C PRO A 310 -37.25 24.93 41.20
N TYR A 311 -37.66 26.07 40.65
CA TYR A 311 -36.90 26.84 39.65
C TYR A 311 -35.43 27.08 40.06
N ARG A 312 -35.20 27.55 41.29
CA ARG A 312 -33.87 27.83 41.84
C ARG A 312 -32.95 26.61 41.82
N PHE A 313 -33.47 25.44 42.23
CA PHE A 313 -32.70 24.18 42.25
C PHE A 313 -32.38 23.71 40.83
N SER A 314 -33.37 23.74 39.93
CA SER A 314 -33.20 23.39 38.52
C SER A 314 -32.12 24.23 37.85
N VAL A 315 -32.24 25.56 37.90
CA VAL A 315 -31.31 26.46 37.18
C VAL A 315 -29.90 26.41 37.77
N SER A 316 -29.76 26.36 39.10
CA SER A 316 -28.43 26.33 39.74
C SER A 316 -27.66 25.05 39.41
N THR A 317 -28.31 23.89 39.50
CA THR A 317 -27.68 22.60 39.16
C THR A 317 -27.37 22.50 37.67
N GLN A 318 -28.24 22.99 36.79
CA GLN A 318 -28.00 23.07 35.36
C GLN A 318 -26.85 24.01 34.99
N ASN A 319 -26.68 25.14 35.68
CA ASN A 319 -25.54 26.04 35.45
C ASN A 319 -24.20 25.37 35.78
N LEU A 320 -24.13 24.62 36.89
CA LEU A 320 -22.95 23.84 37.24
C LEU A 320 -22.67 22.75 36.19
N PHE A 321 -23.70 22.01 35.80
CA PHE A 321 -23.61 20.98 34.76
C PHE A 321 -23.17 21.56 33.40
N SER A 322 -23.74 22.69 33.00
CA SER A 322 -23.37 23.43 31.77
C SER A 322 -21.91 23.85 31.80
N SER A 323 -21.44 24.36 32.94
CA SER A 323 -20.04 24.78 33.12
C SER A 323 -19.07 23.60 32.98
N LEU A 324 -19.38 22.46 33.62
CA LEU A 324 -18.59 21.24 33.50
C LEU A 324 -18.56 20.71 32.07
N MET A 325 -19.70 20.72 31.37
CA MET A 325 -19.79 20.30 29.98
C MET A 325 -19.02 21.24 29.05
N ALA A 326 -19.15 22.56 29.23
CA ALA A 326 -18.47 23.57 28.41
C ALA A 326 -16.95 23.49 28.54
N VAL A 327 -16.43 23.34 29.77
CA VAL A 327 -14.99 23.15 30.02
C VAL A 327 -14.50 21.84 29.42
N SER A 328 -15.25 20.74 29.61
CA SER A 328 -14.90 19.43 29.03
C SER A 328 -14.83 19.49 27.50
N ALA A 329 -15.82 20.12 26.87
CA ALA A 329 -15.87 20.33 25.42
C ALA A 329 -14.67 21.14 24.91
N LEU A 330 -14.31 22.22 25.61
CA LEU A 330 -13.15 23.06 25.26
C LEU A 330 -11.83 22.29 25.35
N VAL A 331 -11.62 21.55 26.44
CA VAL A 331 -10.39 20.74 26.63
C VAL A 331 -10.29 19.67 25.54
N ILE A 332 -11.40 18.99 25.23
CA ILE A 332 -11.43 17.95 24.20
C ILE A 332 -11.17 18.57 22.82
N SER A 333 -11.80 19.71 22.49
CA SER A 333 -11.60 20.35 21.19
C SER A 333 -10.17 20.84 21.00
N ILE A 334 -9.56 21.46 22.02
CA ILE A 334 -8.15 21.87 22.00
C ILE A 334 -7.25 20.65 21.81
N SER A 335 -7.48 19.56 22.57
CA SER A 335 -6.65 18.35 22.46
C SER A 335 -6.70 17.73 21.06
N PHE A 336 -7.86 17.75 20.39
CA PHE A 336 -8.02 17.25 19.03
C PHE A 336 -7.43 18.19 17.99
N TRP A 337 -7.53 19.50 18.22
CA TRP A 337 -6.88 20.49 17.38
C TRP A 337 -5.36 20.32 17.41
N LEU A 338 -4.76 20.13 18.59
CA LEU A 338 -3.33 19.85 18.75
C LEU A 338 -2.88 18.55 18.07
N LYS A 339 -3.77 17.55 17.97
CA LYS A 339 -3.54 16.31 17.21
C LYS A 339 -3.69 16.46 15.68
N GLY A 340 -3.92 17.67 15.17
CA GLY A 340 -4.00 17.96 13.74
C GLY A 340 -5.39 17.82 13.13
N HIS A 341 -6.44 17.60 13.92
CA HIS A 341 -7.81 17.56 13.39
C HIS A 341 -8.30 18.97 13.06
N ARG A 342 -8.27 19.34 11.78
CA ARG A 342 -8.67 20.68 11.30
C ARG A 342 -10.08 21.12 11.72
N GLY A 343 -11.05 20.20 11.76
CA GLY A 343 -12.42 20.53 12.17
C GLY A 343 -12.51 20.99 13.64
N ALA A 344 -11.59 20.55 14.50
CA ALA A 344 -11.56 20.95 15.91
C ALA A 344 -11.10 22.40 16.12
N LEU A 345 -10.37 22.99 15.16
CA LEU A 345 -9.97 24.40 15.22
C LEU A 345 -11.18 25.32 15.19
N PHE A 346 -12.02 25.19 14.15
CA PHE A 346 -13.20 26.04 13.99
C PHE A 346 -14.19 25.88 15.15
N PHE A 347 -14.37 24.65 15.62
CA PHE A 347 -15.14 24.39 16.84
C PHE A 347 -14.54 25.13 18.03
N THR A 348 -13.22 25.04 18.26
CA THR A 348 -12.57 25.70 19.41
C THR A 348 -12.74 27.22 19.36
N ILE A 349 -12.60 27.84 18.18
CA ILE A 349 -12.82 29.29 18.01
C ILE A 349 -14.26 29.67 18.35
N ALA A 350 -15.22 28.94 17.77
CA ALA A 350 -16.65 29.13 18.03
C ALA A 350 -16.97 29.01 19.52
N TRP A 351 -16.42 27.98 20.16
CA TRP A 351 -16.64 27.66 21.57
C TRP A 351 -16.06 28.70 22.52
N VAL A 352 -14.86 29.21 22.23
CA VAL A 352 -14.25 30.30 23.01
C VAL A 352 -15.09 31.56 22.92
N MET A 353 -15.58 31.93 21.72
CA MET A 353 -16.44 33.11 21.57
C MET A 353 -17.76 32.99 22.33
N LEU A 354 -18.38 31.80 22.31
CA LEU A 354 -19.58 31.53 23.09
C LEU A 354 -19.32 31.64 24.60
N ILE A 355 -18.26 30.98 25.09
CA ILE A 355 -17.89 30.99 26.51
C ILE A 355 -17.56 32.42 26.96
N THR A 356 -16.79 33.18 26.17
CA THR A 356 -16.47 34.58 26.49
C THR A 356 -17.74 35.42 26.60
N GLY A 357 -18.67 35.31 25.64
CA GLY A 357 -19.95 36.01 25.69
C GLY A 357 -20.77 35.67 26.94
N MET A 358 -20.84 34.39 27.28
CA MET A 358 -21.52 33.89 28.48
C MET A 358 -20.89 34.39 29.77
N VAL A 359 -19.56 34.36 29.87
CA VAL A 359 -18.82 34.84 31.05
C VAL A 359 -19.02 36.35 31.23
N VAL A 360 -18.91 37.13 30.15
CA VAL A 360 -19.11 38.57 30.17
C VAL A 360 -20.55 38.93 30.58
N GLY A 361 -21.55 38.23 30.05
CA GLY A 361 -22.95 38.40 30.45
C GLY A 361 -23.17 38.07 31.92
N ASN A 362 -22.63 36.95 32.41
CA ASN A 362 -22.76 36.54 33.81
C ASN A 362 -22.02 37.47 34.79
N LEU A 363 -20.87 38.03 34.42
CA LEU A 363 -20.17 39.00 35.28
C LEU A 363 -21.00 40.27 35.49
N SER A 364 -21.71 40.72 34.47
CA SER A 364 -22.68 41.82 34.61
C SER A 364 -23.90 41.40 35.41
N SER A 365 -24.39 40.18 35.19
CA SER A 365 -25.50 39.59 35.94
C SER A 365 -25.17 39.33 37.43
N LEU A 366 -23.90 39.41 37.84
CA LEU A 366 -23.45 39.37 39.24
C LEU A 366 -23.10 40.76 39.80
N GLY A 367 -23.25 41.82 39.00
CA GLY A 367 -22.91 43.19 39.39
C GLY A 367 -21.41 43.48 39.48
N ILE A 368 -20.55 42.61 38.95
CA ILE A 368 -19.09 42.78 38.94
C ILE A 368 -18.66 43.67 37.78
N ALA A 369 -19.29 43.50 36.62
CA ALA A 369 -19.03 44.30 35.42
C ALA A 369 -20.14 45.33 35.19
N PRO A 370 -19.81 46.55 34.71
CA PRO A 370 -20.81 47.56 34.41
C PRO A 370 -21.76 47.08 33.31
N THR A 371 -23.04 47.39 33.45
CA THR A 371 -24.07 47.13 32.44
C THR A 371 -23.87 48.05 31.24
N ASN A 372 -23.50 47.49 30.10
CA ASN A 372 -23.32 48.16 28.82
C ASN A 372 -23.81 47.27 27.68
N LEU A 373 -23.74 47.75 26.43
CA LEU A 373 -24.23 46.99 25.28
C LEU A 373 -23.53 45.62 25.13
N LEU A 374 -22.22 45.55 25.38
CA LEU A 374 -21.45 44.31 25.25
C LEU A 374 -21.84 43.27 26.31
N THR A 375 -22.04 43.70 27.55
CA THR A 375 -22.42 42.82 28.66
C THR A 375 -23.88 42.42 28.62
N LEU A 376 -24.77 43.34 28.22
CA LEU A 376 -26.19 43.08 28.05
C LEU A 376 -26.47 42.07 26.93
N PHE A 377 -25.75 42.18 25.82
CA PHE A 377 -25.92 41.31 24.65
C PHE A 377 -24.83 40.23 24.53
N GLY A 378 -24.09 39.94 25.61
CA GLY A 378 -22.94 39.03 25.59
C GLY A 378 -23.29 37.62 25.11
N TYR A 379 -24.44 37.09 25.56
CA TYR A 379 -24.96 35.79 25.13
C TYR A 379 -25.31 35.76 23.63
N GLN A 380 -25.94 36.83 23.13
CA GLN A 380 -26.32 36.98 21.72
C GLN A 380 -25.09 37.09 20.83
N PHE A 381 -24.08 37.89 21.21
CA PHE A 381 -22.84 38.00 20.44
C PHE A 381 -22.05 36.69 20.42
N GLY A 382 -21.90 36.04 21.58
CA GLY A 382 -21.19 34.77 21.67
C GLY A 382 -21.83 33.67 20.81
N SER A 383 -23.16 33.52 20.90
CA SER A 383 -23.91 32.56 20.10
C SER A 383 -23.97 32.92 18.62
N PHE A 384 -24.07 34.21 18.27
CA PHE A 384 -24.02 34.66 16.88
C PHE A 384 -22.72 34.22 16.19
N PHE A 385 -21.57 34.46 16.82
CA PHE A 385 -20.30 34.04 16.27
C PHE A 385 -20.17 32.51 16.28
N GLU A 386 -20.60 31.85 17.34
CA GLU A 386 -20.61 30.39 17.42
C GLU A 386 -21.34 29.77 16.22
N VAL A 387 -22.52 30.29 15.89
CA VAL A 387 -23.34 29.72 14.82
C VAL A 387 -22.72 29.90 13.45
N ILE A 388 -22.10 31.05 13.21
CA ILE A 388 -21.38 31.32 11.96
C ILE A 388 -20.16 30.39 11.84
N PHE A 389 -19.32 30.31 12.88
CA PHE A 389 -18.09 29.52 12.82
C PHE A 389 -18.37 28.01 12.76
N LEU A 390 -19.39 27.50 13.47
CA LEU A 390 -19.78 26.10 13.35
C LEU A 390 -20.43 25.78 12.01
N SER A 391 -21.24 26.68 11.44
CA SER A 391 -21.79 26.49 10.09
C SER A 391 -20.69 26.45 9.03
N LEU A 392 -19.64 27.28 9.16
CA LEU A 392 -18.44 27.21 8.31
C LEU A 392 -17.65 25.90 8.52
N ALA A 393 -17.50 25.45 9.77
CA ALA A 393 -16.82 24.21 10.10
C ALA A 393 -17.53 22.99 9.51
N LEU A 394 -18.86 23.00 9.55
CA LEU A 394 -19.72 22.01 8.90
C LEU A 394 -19.57 22.10 7.37
N GLY A 395 -19.51 23.30 6.77
CA GLY A 395 -19.20 23.48 5.35
C GLY A 395 -17.87 22.82 4.92
N GLU A 396 -16.78 23.01 5.69
CA GLU A 396 -15.50 22.34 5.43
C GLU A 396 -15.64 20.80 5.52
N ARG A 397 -16.47 20.29 6.43
CA ARG A 397 -16.78 18.87 6.55
C ARG A 397 -17.46 18.32 5.30
N ILE A 398 -18.36 19.07 4.66
CA ILE A 398 -19.00 18.67 3.38
C ILE A 398 -17.95 18.49 2.30
N ILE A 399 -17.12 19.53 2.10
CA ILE A 399 -16.08 19.53 1.07
C ILE A 399 -15.17 18.31 1.25
N ARG A 400 -14.76 18.04 2.50
CA ARG A 400 -13.91 16.88 2.81
C ARG A 400 -14.60 15.54 2.55
N LEU A 401 -15.85 15.39 2.97
CA LEU A 401 -16.63 14.16 2.73
C LEU A 401 -16.83 13.90 1.24
N GLN A 402 -17.11 14.95 0.46
CA GLN A 402 -17.23 14.87 -1.00
C GLN A 402 -15.90 14.49 -1.66
N ASP A 403 -14.78 15.05 -1.19
CA ASP A 403 -13.44 14.69 -1.65
C ASP A 403 -13.10 13.22 -1.35
N GLU A 404 -13.38 12.75 -0.13
CA GLU A 404 -13.19 11.34 0.25
C GLU A 404 -14.02 10.40 -0.63
N HIS A 405 -15.29 10.72 -0.84
CA HIS A 405 -16.19 9.93 -1.68
C HIS A 405 -15.75 9.92 -3.16
N THR A 406 -15.31 11.07 -3.68
CA THR A 406 -14.82 11.20 -5.06
C THR A 406 -13.53 10.41 -5.27
N ARG A 407 -12.60 10.46 -4.31
CA ARG A 407 -11.35 9.67 -4.34
C ARG A 407 -11.64 8.17 -4.28
N ALA A 408 -12.57 7.74 -3.42
CA ALA A 408 -12.97 6.34 -3.35
C ALA A 408 -13.57 5.87 -4.68
N ARG A 409 -14.48 6.67 -5.27
CA ARG A 409 -15.09 6.36 -6.57
C ARG A 409 -14.06 6.31 -7.69
N LYS A 410 -13.09 7.25 -7.72
CA LYS A 410 -12.01 7.27 -8.70
C LYS A 410 -11.15 6.00 -8.63
N LYS A 411 -10.76 5.56 -7.43
CA LYS A 411 -10.01 4.30 -7.24
C LYS A 411 -10.76 3.07 -7.75
N VAL A 412 -12.08 3.01 -7.52
CA VAL A 412 -12.91 1.92 -8.04
C VAL A 412 -12.92 1.91 -9.56
N VAL A 413 -13.08 3.08 -10.19
CA VAL A 413 -13.05 3.19 -11.67
C VAL A 413 -11.67 2.85 -12.24
N GLU A 414 -10.59 3.33 -11.63
CA GLU A 414 -9.21 3.00 -12.03
C GLU A 414 -8.95 1.49 -11.97
N SER A 415 -9.34 0.84 -10.86
CA SER A 415 -9.23 -0.61 -10.71
C SER A 415 -10.05 -1.38 -11.76
N GLN A 416 -11.26 -0.91 -12.09
CA GLN A 416 -12.06 -1.50 -13.16
C GLN A 416 -11.40 -1.34 -14.54
N GLN A 417 -10.83 -0.17 -14.84
CA GLN A 417 -10.12 0.06 -16.10
C GLN A 417 -8.85 -0.79 -16.23
N GLU A 418 -8.10 -0.95 -15.14
CA GLU A 418 -6.94 -1.86 -15.12
C GLU A 418 -7.37 -3.30 -15.39
N ALA A 419 -8.44 -3.79 -14.74
CA ALA A 419 -8.96 -5.12 -14.97
C ALA A 419 -9.38 -5.33 -16.45
N ILE A 420 -10.07 -4.37 -17.05
CA ILE A 420 -10.44 -4.40 -18.48
C ILE A 420 -9.18 -4.47 -19.36
N ARG A 421 -8.16 -3.65 -19.05
CA ARG A 421 -6.89 -3.64 -19.81
C ARG A 421 -6.15 -4.96 -19.68
N TYR A 422 -6.15 -5.58 -18.50
CA TYR A 422 -5.56 -6.90 -18.29
C TYR A 422 -6.30 -7.97 -19.09
N LEU A 423 -7.64 -7.96 -19.10
CA LEU A 423 -8.43 -8.89 -19.91
C LEU A 423 -8.18 -8.72 -21.41
N GLN A 424 -8.14 -7.48 -21.91
CA GLN A 424 -7.82 -7.22 -23.32
C GLN A 424 -6.42 -7.69 -23.68
N ARG A 425 -5.42 -7.43 -22.82
CA ARG A 425 -4.04 -7.89 -23.04
C ARG A 425 -3.93 -9.41 -22.97
N TYR A 426 -4.66 -10.05 -22.08
CA TYR A 426 -4.73 -11.51 -21.99
C TYR A 426 -5.35 -12.10 -23.27
N GLU A 427 -6.48 -11.56 -23.73
CA GLU A 427 -7.13 -12.01 -24.96
C GLU A 427 -6.22 -11.82 -26.18
N ASP A 428 -5.52 -10.69 -26.27
CA ASP A 428 -4.54 -10.45 -27.35
C ASP A 428 -3.39 -11.47 -27.32
N ILE A 429 -2.76 -11.68 -26.15
CA ILE A 429 -1.69 -12.67 -26.00
C ILE A 429 -2.20 -14.08 -26.32
N TYR A 430 -3.40 -14.44 -25.87
CA TYR A 430 -4.00 -15.75 -26.13
C TYR A 430 -4.30 -15.96 -27.61
N GLN A 431 -5.02 -15.02 -28.25
CA GLN A 431 -5.46 -15.10 -29.65
C GLN A 431 -4.31 -14.96 -30.66
N ASN A 432 -3.33 -14.10 -30.38
CA ASN A 432 -2.21 -13.81 -31.28
C ASN A 432 -0.91 -14.52 -30.88
N SER A 433 -0.96 -15.49 -29.95
CA SER A 433 0.18 -16.38 -29.67
C SER A 433 0.59 -17.14 -30.93
N ILE A 434 1.90 -17.29 -31.14
CA ILE A 434 2.45 -18.08 -32.27
C ILE A 434 2.06 -19.56 -32.13
N ASN A 435 1.98 -20.04 -30.88
CA ASN A 435 1.60 -21.42 -30.60
C ASN A 435 0.08 -21.58 -30.64
N GLY A 436 -0.37 -22.75 -31.08
CA GLY A 436 -1.77 -23.11 -31.00
C GLY A 436 -2.16 -23.47 -29.57
N HIS A 437 -2.86 -22.59 -28.86
CA HIS A 437 -3.37 -22.88 -27.52
C HIS A 437 -4.80 -23.39 -27.60
N PHE A 438 -5.09 -24.43 -26.82
CA PHE A 438 -6.41 -25.03 -26.81
C PHE A 438 -6.76 -25.63 -25.44
N ARG A 439 -8.05 -25.82 -25.20
CA ARG A 439 -8.61 -26.60 -24.09
C ARG A 439 -9.44 -27.73 -24.68
N MET A 440 -9.35 -28.91 -24.09
CA MET A 440 -10.15 -30.07 -24.49
C MET A 440 -10.71 -30.80 -23.27
N ASP A 441 -11.79 -31.56 -23.47
CA ASP A 441 -12.33 -32.45 -22.43
C ASP A 441 -11.57 -33.79 -22.37
N ASP A 442 -11.99 -34.67 -21.46
CA ASP A 442 -11.43 -36.02 -21.32
C ASP A 442 -11.67 -36.94 -22.53
N SER A 443 -12.64 -36.61 -23.40
CA SER A 443 -12.87 -37.37 -24.64
C SER A 443 -11.89 -36.98 -25.74
N GLY A 444 -11.15 -35.87 -25.56
CA GLY A 444 -10.25 -35.30 -26.56
C GLY A 444 -10.94 -34.31 -27.51
N ALA A 445 -12.16 -33.86 -27.18
CA ALA A 445 -12.90 -32.87 -27.95
C ALA A 445 -12.47 -31.45 -27.56
N ILE A 446 -12.22 -30.59 -28.55
CA ILE A 446 -11.78 -29.21 -28.30
C ILE A 446 -12.95 -28.36 -27.79
N ILE A 447 -12.76 -27.72 -26.62
CA ILE A 447 -13.73 -26.82 -25.98
C ILE A 447 -13.42 -25.35 -26.29
N LYS A 448 -12.14 -25.01 -26.44
CA LYS A 448 -11.67 -23.65 -26.72
C LYS A 448 -10.35 -23.69 -27.48
N ALA A 449 -10.14 -22.80 -28.43
CA ALA A 449 -8.90 -22.74 -29.20
C ALA A 449 -8.57 -21.31 -29.66
N ASN A 450 -7.29 -20.94 -29.63
CA ASN A 450 -6.86 -19.67 -30.18
C ASN A 450 -6.79 -19.72 -31.72
N LYS A 451 -6.61 -18.54 -32.33
CA LYS A 451 -6.50 -18.38 -33.78
C LYS A 451 -5.39 -19.23 -34.42
N SER A 452 -4.24 -19.38 -33.76
CA SER A 452 -3.11 -20.16 -34.29
C SER A 452 -3.41 -21.66 -34.32
N PHE A 453 -4.08 -22.20 -33.30
CA PHE A 453 -4.55 -23.59 -33.31
C PHE A 453 -5.59 -23.80 -34.41
N THR A 454 -6.56 -22.90 -34.50
CA THR A 454 -7.63 -22.96 -35.50
C THR A 454 -7.06 -23.04 -36.93
N LYS A 455 -6.09 -22.17 -37.24
CA LYS A 455 -5.39 -22.15 -38.53
C LYS A 455 -4.54 -23.39 -38.77
N LEU A 456 -3.81 -23.87 -37.75
CA LEU A 456 -2.95 -25.06 -37.85
C LEU A 456 -3.74 -26.30 -38.28
N PHE A 457 -4.97 -26.45 -37.81
CA PHE A 457 -5.84 -27.58 -38.14
C PHE A 457 -6.74 -27.34 -39.37
N GLY A 458 -6.64 -26.17 -40.02
CA GLY A 458 -7.28 -25.88 -41.30
C GLY A 458 -8.66 -25.21 -41.23
N TYR A 459 -9.06 -24.71 -40.06
CA TYR A 459 -10.34 -24.02 -39.84
C TYR A 459 -10.19 -22.49 -39.98
N GLN A 460 -11.26 -21.78 -40.36
CA GLN A 460 -11.23 -20.31 -40.51
C GLN A 460 -11.55 -19.58 -39.21
N THR A 461 -12.46 -20.13 -38.40
CA THR A 461 -12.90 -19.52 -37.14
C THR A 461 -12.98 -20.55 -36.02
N GLU A 462 -12.80 -20.11 -34.77
CA GLU A 462 -12.96 -20.97 -33.59
C GLU A 462 -14.37 -21.56 -33.54
N SER A 463 -15.41 -20.77 -33.87
CA SER A 463 -16.79 -21.24 -33.88
C SER A 463 -17.04 -22.40 -34.85
N GLU A 464 -16.40 -22.38 -36.03
CA GLU A 464 -16.45 -23.47 -37.00
C GLU A 464 -15.76 -24.74 -36.47
N LEU A 465 -14.60 -24.57 -35.84
CA LEU A 465 -13.86 -25.67 -35.22
C LEU A 465 -14.68 -26.33 -34.10
N LEU A 466 -15.27 -25.53 -33.20
CA LEU A 466 -16.08 -26.06 -32.10
C LEU A 466 -17.37 -26.72 -32.61
N ALA A 467 -18.02 -26.18 -33.65
CA ALA A 467 -19.21 -26.77 -34.25
C ALA A 467 -18.96 -28.13 -34.92
N SER A 468 -17.71 -28.41 -35.32
CA SER A 468 -17.31 -29.69 -35.93
C SER A 468 -17.14 -30.83 -34.92
N ASN A 469 -17.18 -30.55 -33.60
CA ASN A 469 -16.86 -31.52 -32.53
C ASN A 469 -15.52 -32.23 -32.77
N MET A 470 -14.51 -31.46 -33.19
CA MET A 470 -13.20 -31.97 -33.53
C MET A 470 -12.56 -32.78 -32.38
N LEU A 471 -12.26 -34.05 -32.64
CA LEU A 471 -11.44 -34.91 -31.77
C LEU A 471 -9.98 -34.85 -32.22
N LEU A 472 -9.07 -34.57 -31.28
CA LEU A 472 -7.64 -34.45 -31.59
C LEU A 472 -7.06 -35.74 -32.23
N THR A 473 -7.58 -36.91 -31.85
CA THR A 473 -7.13 -38.22 -32.34
C THR A 473 -7.32 -38.42 -33.83
N ASP A 474 -8.36 -37.85 -34.40
CA ASP A 474 -8.77 -38.12 -35.78
C ASP A 474 -7.82 -37.49 -36.79
N TYR A 475 -7.04 -36.51 -36.34
CA TYR A 475 -6.09 -35.74 -37.14
C TYR A 475 -4.66 -36.27 -37.05
N ILE A 476 -4.38 -37.22 -36.14
CA ILE A 476 -3.05 -37.83 -35.99
C ILE A 476 -2.90 -38.97 -37.00
N THR A 477 -1.98 -38.84 -37.95
CA THR A 477 -1.81 -39.83 -39.04
C THR A 477 -1.15 -41.12 -38.57
N THR A 478 -0.28 -41.05 -37.57
CA THR A 478 0.46 -42.20 -37.04
C THR A 478 -0.27 -42.82 -35.85
N LYS A 479 -0.94 -43.96 -36.06
CA LYS A 479 -1.68 -44.68 -34.99
C LYS A 479 -0.82 -45.01 -33.76
N LYS A 480 0.47 -45.30 -33.97
CA LYS A 480 1.43 -45.56 -32.87
C LYS A 480 1.64 -44.32 -31.98
N ASN A 481 1.86 -43.15 -32.58
CA ASN A 481 2.07 -41.90 -31.82
C ASN A 481 0.83 -41.47 -31.04
N SER A 482 -0.38 -41.73 -31.58
CA SER A 482 -1.63 -41.47 -30.88
C SER A 482 -1.74 -42.34 -29.61
N ALA A 483 -1.47 -43.64 -29.70
CA ALA A 483 -1.52 -44.56 -28.56
C ALA A 483 -0.48 -44.18 -27.48
N GLU A 484 0.76 -43.88 -27.88
CA GLU A 484 1.82 -43.45 -26.96
C GLU A 484 1.52 -42.11 -26.29
N LEU A 485 0.90 -41.15 -27.00
CA LEU A 485 0.47 -39.88 -26.43
C LEU A 485 -0.54 -40.11 -25.30
N TRP A 486 -1.58 -40.91 -25.55
CA TRP A 486 -2.61 -41.20 -24.55
C TRP A 486 -2.11 -42.03 -23.38
N GLU A 487 -1.22 -43.01 -23.61
CA GLU A 487 -0.58 -43.76 -22.53
C GLU A 487 0.20 -42.82 -21.60
N ASN A 488 0.96 -41.89 -22.16
CA ASN A 488 1.71 -40.90 -21.39
C ASN A 488 0.81 -39.91 -20.65
N LEU A 489 -0.29 -39.45 -21.27
CA LEU A 489 -1.27 -38.59 -20.61
C LEU A 489 -1.98 -39.30 -19.45
N ASN A 490 -2.38 -40.56 -19.64
CA ASN A 490 -3.02 -41.36 -18.60
C ASN A 490 -2.09 -41.63 -17.42
N LYS A 491 -0.82 -41.94 -17.69
CA LYS A 491 0.17 -42.28 -16.67
C LYS A 491 0.70 -41.05 -15.91
N ASN A 492 1.01 -39.97 -16.64
CA ASN A 492 1.76 -38.83 -16.09
C ASN A 492 0.93 -37.55 -15.91
N LYS A 493 -0.33 -37.52 -16.40
CA LYS A 493 -1.24 -36.35 -16.40
C LYS A 493 -0.67 -35.10 -17.07
N ARG A 494 0.44 -35.25 -17.80
CA ARG A 494 1.08 -34.22 -18.63
C ARG A 494 1.99 -34.86 -19.67
N VAL A 495 2.18 -34.16 -20.77
CA VAL A 495 3.12 -34.49 -21.84
C VAL A 495 3.73 -33.17 -22.33
N GLN A 496 5.03 -33.16 -22.60
CA GLN A 496 5.74 -31.95 -23.04
C GLN A 496 6.55 -32.23 -24.28
N GLY A 497 6.34 -31.41 -25.32
CA GLY A 497 7.08 -31.48 -26.58
C GLY A 497 6.99 -32.83 -27.28
N PHE A 498 5.85 -33.51 -27.20
CA PHE A 498 5.70 -34.84 -27.82
C PHE A 498 5.47 -34.68 -29.33
N PRO A 499 6.27 -35.34 -30.17
CA PRO A 499 6.17 -35.22 -31.61
C PRO A 499 4.97 -36.02 -32.14
N ILE A 500 4.07 -35.32 -32.82
CA ILE A 500 2.95 -35.92 -33.54
C ILE A 500 2.99 -35.48 -35.00
N THR A 501 2.60 -36.38 -35.88
CA THR A 501 2.34 -36.05 -37.27
C THR A 501 0.84 -35.90 -37.43
N ILE A 502 0.41 -34.74 -37.92
CA ILE A 502 -1.01 -34.45 -38.14
C ILE A 502 -1.29 -34.14 -39.60
N ARG A 503 -2.53 -34.37 -40.04
CA ARG A 503 -3.02 -33.92 -41.34
C ARG A 503 -4.18 -32.96 -41.14
N PRO A 504 -4.02 -31.66 -41.43
CA PRO A 504 -5.11 -30.68 -41.31
C PRO A 504 -6.33 -31.03 -42.18
N TYR A 505 -7.52 -30.56 -41.78
CA TYR A 505 -8.79 -30.93 -42.44
C TYR A 505 -8.80 -30.60 -43.95
N ASN A 506 -8.20 -29.47 -44.34
CA ASN A 506 -8.18 -28.98 -45.72
C ASN A 506 -6.88 -29.27 -46.49
N SER A 507 -5.97 -30.06 -45.92
CA SER A 507 -4.62 -30.25 -46.45
C SER A 507 -4.35 -31.71 -46.81
N THR A 508 -3.67 -31.92 -47.93
CA THR A 508 -3.16 -33.24 -48.34
C THR A 508 -1.76 -33.54 -47.79
N SER A 509 -1.10 -32.55 -47.19
CA SER A 509 0.26 -32.66 -46.66
C SER A 509 0.28 -32.85 -45.16
N ASP A 510 1.16 -33.74 -44.70
CA ASP A 510 1.39 -34.02 -43.28
C ASP A 510 2.25 -32.91 -42.66
N LEU A 511 1.88 -32.47 -41.46
CA LEU A 511 2.64 -31.52 -40.66
C LEU A 511 3.25 -32.21 -39.45
N GLN A 512 4.48 -31.81 -39.10
CA GLN A 512 5.13 -32.24 -37.87
C GLN A 512 4.86 -31.22 -36.78
N VAL A 513 4.19 -31.65 -35.71
CA VAL A 513 3.75 -30.78 -34.62
C VAL A 513 4.27 -31.31 -33.29
N LEU A 514 4.79 -30.42 -32.45
CA LEU A 514 5.07 -30.73 -31.06
C LEU A 514 3.85 -30.38 -30.22
N ILE A 515 3.31 -31.35 -29.49
CA ILE A 515 2.20 -31.15 -28.57
C ILE A 515 2.66 -31.18 -27.12
N THR A 516 2.21 -30.18 -26.36
CA THR A 516 2.37 -30.11 -24.91
C THR A 516 0.99 -30.04 -24.30
N LEU A 517 0.69 -30.90 -23.34
CA LEU A 517 -0.63 -31.07 -22.74
C LEU A 517 -0.47 -31.28 -21.24
N ARG A 518 -1.37 -30.70 -20.46
CA ARG A 518 -1.45 -30.96 -19.01
C ARG A 518 -2.91 -30.96 -18.56
N HIS A 519 -3.16 -31.70 -17.49
CA HIS A 519 -4.45 -31.69 -16.82
C HIS A 519 -4.62 -30.42 -15.96
N ASP A 520 -5.79 -29.79 -16.03
CA ASP A 520 -6.16 -28.62 -15.23
C ASP A 520 -6.83 -29.07 -13.92
N GLN A 521 -6.19 -28.77 -12.78
CA GLN A 521 -6.65 -29.21 -11.45
C GLN A 521 -7.58 -28.20 -10.76
N SER A 522 -8.00 -27.14 -11.45
CA SER A 522 -8.64 -25.99 -10.83
C SER A 522 -10.17 -25.88 -10.98
N ASP A 523 -10.81 -26.78 -11.74
CA ASP A 523 -12.26 -26.78 -12.01
C ASP A 523 -12.90 -28.16 -11.72
N ASP A 524 -14.20 -28.18 -11.40
CA ASP A 524 -15.00 -29.40 -11.10
C ASP A 524 -15.22 -30.29 -12.36
N ALA A 525 -14.76 -29.81 -13.53
CA ALA A 525 -14.75 -30.52 -14.79
C ALA A 525 -13.31 -30.88 -15.19
N SER A 526 -13.08 -32.14 -15.54
CA SER A 526 -11.79 -32.65 -15.98
C SER A 526 -11.42 -32.08 -17.37
N ILE A 527 -10.60 -31.03 -17.38
CA ILE A 527 -10.22 -30.28 -18.59
C ILE A 527 -8.70 -30.39 -18.80
N TRP A 528 -8.29 -30.53 -20.05
CA TRP A 528 -6.90 -30.51 -20.48
C TRP A 528 -6.55 -29.18 -21.14
N ILE A 529 -5.40 -28.62 -20.81
CA ILE A 529 -4.85 -27.41 -21.43
C ILE A 529 -3.63 -27.80 -22.26
N GLY A 530 -3.64 -27.41 -23.54
CA GLY A 530 -2.61 -27.78 -24.49
C GLY A 530 -2.04 -26.61 -25.28
N SER A 531 -0.84 -26.84 -25.82
CA SER A 531 -0.16 -25.98 -26.78
C SER A 531 0.44 -26.84 -27.89
N THR A 532 0.25 -26.43 -29.14
CA THR A 532 0.88 -27.02 -30.33
C THR A 532 1.87 -26.06 -30.95
N LEU A 533 2.94 -26.61 -31.52
CA LEU A 533 3.95 -25.87 -32.29
C LEU A 533 4.25 -26.62 -33.59
N ASP A 534 4.08 -25.96 -34.73
CA ASP A 534 4.50 -26.47 -36.03
C ASP A 534 6.04 -26.45 -36.13
N VAL A 535 6.63 -27.61 -36.35
CA VAL A 535 8.08 -27.80 -36.49
C VAL A 535 8.46 -28.41 -37.83
N THR A 536 7.55 -28.41 -38.81
CA THR A 536 7.73 -29.07 -40.11
C THR A 536 9.02 -28.61 -40.80
N HIS A 537 9.20 -27.29 -40.96
CA HIS A 537 10.40 -26.74 -41.61
C HIS A 537 11.68 -26.99 -40.81
N ARG A 538 11.60 -26.97 -39.47
CA ARG A 538 12.75 -27.21 -38.60
C ARG A 538 13.23 -28.66 -38.74
N HIS A 539 12.29 -29.60 -38.71
CA HIS A 539 12.59 -31.01 -38.88
C HIS A 539 13.20 -31.31 -40.26
N GLN A 540 12.68 -30.66 -41.32
CA GLN A 540 13.23 -30.78 -42.67
C GLN A 540 14.70 -30.30 -42.75
N ASN A 541 15.00 -29.12 -42.20
CA ASN A 541 16.35 -28.56 -42.20
C ASN A 541 17.37 -29.43 -41.46
N GLU A 542 16.97 -30.03 -40.33
CA GLU A 542 17.83 -30.94 -39.57
C GLU A 542 18.21 -32.18 -40.40
N LEU A 543 17.25 -32.74 -41.14
CA LEU A 543 17.51 -33.86 -42.06
C LEU A 543 18.42 -33.47 -43.24
N ASP A 544 18.24 -32.27 -43.80
CA ASP A 544 19.06 -31.79 -44.91
C ASP A 544 20.52 -31.54 -44.48
N LEU A 545 20.73 -30.99 -43.27
CA LEU A 545 22.07 -30.77 -42.74
C LEU A 545 22.84 -32.10 -42.55
N GLN A 546 22.15 -33.14 -42.05
CA GLN A 546 22.75 -34.48 -41.89
C GLN A 546 23.18 -35.08 -43.25
N ARG A 547 22.37 -34.88 -44.29
CA ARG A 547 22.73 -35.32 -45.65
C ARG A 547 23.97 -34.61 -46.17
N LEU A 548 24.04 -33.29 -46.05
CA LEU A 548 25.19 -32.49 -46.49
C LEU A 548 26.49 -32.87 -45.76
N GLN A 549 26.42 -33.13 -44.45
CA GLN A 549 27.59 -33.59 -43.69
C GLN A 549 28.10 -34.95 -44.19
N THR A 550 27.18 -35.85 -44.53
CA THR A 550 27.49 -37.18 -45.06
C THR A 550 28.16 -37.09 -46.44
N GLU A 551 27.61 -36.27 -47.34
CA GLU A 551 28.15 -36.04 -48.69
C GLU A 551 29.53 -35.38 -48.67
N LYS A 552 29.72 -34.37 -47.80
CA LYS A 552 31.02 -33.71 -47.62
C LYS A 552 32.10 -34.69 -47.16
N THR A 553 31.76 -35.53 -46.16
CA THR A 553 32.68 -36.55 -45.64
C THR A 553 33.02 -37.59 -46.70
N GLN A 554 32.06 -37.98 -47.55
CA GLN A 554 32.30 -38.88 -48.67
C GLN A 554 33.23 -38.30 -49.73
N SER A 555 33.04 -37.03 -50.10
CA SER A 555 33.87 -36.33 -51.10
C SER A 555 35.32 -36.17 -50.62
N LEU A 556 35.50 -35.82 -49.34
CA LEU A 556 36.83 -35.71 -48.72
C LEU A 556 37.60 -37.04 -48.80
N ARG A 557 36.92 -38.17 -48.57
CA ARG A 557 37.53 -39.50 -48.66
C ARG A 557 38.06 -39.83 -50.06
N GLN A 558 37.30 -39.50 -51.10
CA GLN A 558 37.75 -39.73 -52.49
C GLN A 558 38.99 -38.89 -52.85
N LEU A 559 39.04 -37.64 -52.42
CA LEU A 559 40.17 -36.75 -52.64
C LEU A 559 41.47 -37.28 -52.00
N VAL A 560 41.39 -37.72 -50.74
CA VAL A 560 42.57 -38.25 -50.03
C VAL A 560 43.11 -39.51 -50.72
N MET A 561 42.23 -40.41 -51.18
CA MET A 561 42.67 -41.60 -51.91
C MET A 561 43.39 -41.26 -53.22
N GLY A 562 42.88 -40.30 -53.99
CA GLY A 562 43.51 -39.86 -55.24
C GLY A 562 44.90 -39.26 -55.02
N VAL A 563 45.00 -38.29 -54.09
CA VAL A 563 46.27 -37.61 -53.78
C VAL A 563 47.30 -38.59 -53.24
N SER A 564 46.92 -39.50 -52.33
CA SER A 564 47.85 -40.49 -51.80
C SER A 564 48.37 -41.44 -52.86
N HIS A 565 47.54 -41.84 -53.83
CA HIS A 565 48.00 -42.70 -54.91
C HIS A 565 48.99 -41.99 -55.84
N GLU A 566 48.74 -40.71 -56.14
CA GLU A 566 49.62 -39.88 -56.96
C GLU A 566 50.95 -39.54 -56.26
N MET A 567 50.98 -39.41 -54.93
CA MET A 567 52.22 -39.17 -54.17
C MET A 567 53.16 -40.37 -54.10
N ASN A 568 52.64 -41.61 -54.14
CA ASN A 568 53.49 -42.81 -54.08
C ASN A 568 54.33 -43.00 -55.34
N THR A 569 53.81 -42.59 -56.50
CA THR A 569 54.50 -42.71 -57.80
C THR A 569 55.84 -41.95 -57.83
N PRO A 570 55.92 -40.63 -57.52
CA PRO A 570 57.18 -39.91 -57.50
C PRO A 570 58.11 -40.39 -56.37
N LEU A 571 57.58 -40.78 -55.20
CA LEU A 571 58.39 -41.33 -54.12
C LEU A 571 59.08 -42.65 -54.53
N GLY A 572 58.36 -43.53 -55.22
CA GLY A 572 58.92 -44.76 -55.79
C GLY A 572 60.04 -44.48 -56.80
N ASN A 573 59.85 -43.48 -57.67
CA ASN A 573 60.88 -43.08 -58.65
C ASN A 573 62.14 -42.53 -57.97
N ILE A 574 62.00 -41.70 -56.94
CA ILE A 574 63.14 -41.17 -56.17
C ILE A 574 63.87 -42.33 -55.48
N GLN A 575 63.14 -43.27 -54.88
CA GLN A 575 63.74 -44.44 -54.23
C GLN A 575 64.52 -45.33 -55.21
N LEU A 576 63.96 -45.59 -56.41
CA LEU A 576 64.65 -46.34 -57.45
C LEU A 576 65.92 -45.64 -57.92
N ALA A 577 65.86 -44.32 -58.10
CA ALA A 577 67.01 -43.52 -58.49
C ALA A 577 68.10 -43.52 -57.41
N THR A 578 67.74 -43.36 -56.13
CA THR A 578 68.74 -43.40 -55.04
C THR A 578 69.39 -44.77 -54.93
N THR A 579 68.64 -45.86 -54.99
CA THR A 579 69.20 -47.23 -54.97
C THR A 579 70.12 -47.49 -56.17
N PHE A 580 69.76 -47.00 -57.37
CA PHE A 580 70.63 -47.11 -58.55
C PHE A 580 71.96 -46.34 -58.37
N VAL A 581 71.90 -45.14 -57.80
CA VAL A 581 73.12 -44.35 -57.51
C VAL A 581 73.95 -45.04 -56.42
N GLU A 582 73.33 -45.56 -55.36
CA GLU A 582 74.02 -46.33 -54.30
C GLU A 582 74.82 -47.52 -54.87
N ASP A 583 74.24 -48.29 -55.81
CA ASP A 583 74.91 -49.44 -56.46
C ASP A 583 76.15 -49.03 -57.27
N GLN A 584 76.12 -47.86 -57.93
CA GLN A 584 77.22 -47.39 -58.78
C GLN A 584 78.39 -46.80 -57.96
N ILE A 585 78.14 -46.29 -56.75
CA ILE A 585 79.17 -45.63 -55.92
C ILE A 585 80.33 -46.56 -55.58
N ALA A 586 80.07 -47.86 -55.40
CA ALA A 586 81.11 -48.85 -55.07
C ALA A 586 82.25 -48.91 -56.11
N SER A 587 82.03 -48.45 -57.33
CA SER A 587 83.01 -48.41 -58.42
C SER A 587 83.93 -47.17 -58.43
N LEU A 588 83.67 -46.17 -57.57
CA LEU A 588 84.46 -44.94 -57.51
C LEU A 588 85.82 -45.15 -56.80
N PRO A 589 86.92 -44.52 -57.27
CA PRO A 589 88.25 -44.72 -56.69
C PRO A 589 88.51 -43.91 -55.40
N ASP A 590 87.77 -42.82 -55.14
CA ASP A 590 87.93 -41.96 -53.97
C ASP A 590 86.98 -42.34 -52.83
N LYS A 591 87.53 -42.91 -51.76
CA LYS A 591 86.76 -43.33 -50.57
C LYS A 591 86.09 -42.17 -49.83
N GLN A 592 86.68 -40.97 -49.84
CA GLN A 592 86.08 -39.83 -49.14
C GLN A 592 84.83 -39.35 -49.91
N MET A 593 84.94 -39.25 -51.24
CA MET A 593 83.81 -38.90 -52.10
C MET A 593 82.68 -39.95 -52.05
N GLN A 594 83.03 -41.24 -51.98
CA GLN A 594 82.04 -42.30 -51.75
C GLN A 594 81.26 -42.08 -50.45
N GLN A 595 81.98 -41.79 -49.36
CA GLN A 595 81.38 -41.58 -48.04
C GLN A 595 80.44 -40.36 -48.04
N ASP A 596 80.83 -39.25 -48.67
CA ASP A 596 80.03 -38.03 -48.73
C ASP A 596 78.74 -38.24 -49.56
N ILE A 597 78.82 -38.92 -50.70
CA ILE A 597 77.65 -39.23 -51.53
C ILE A 597 76.72 -40.24 -50.82
N LEU A 598 77.28 -41.29 -50.19
CA LEU A 598 76.49 -42.24 -49.39
C LEU A 598 75.78 -41.55 -48.24
N THR A 599 76.43 -40.58 -47.58
CA THR A 599 75.79 -39.78 -46.52
C THR A 599 74.62 -38.97 -47.10
N GLY A 600 74.80 -38.31 -48.25
CA GLY A 600 73.73 -37.60 -48.95
C GLY A 600 72.56 -38.49 -49.37
N LEU A 601 72.83 -39.67 -49.93
CA LEU A 601 71.79 -40.64 -50.32
C LEU A 601 71.06 -41.21 -49.12
N THR A 602 71.77 -41.48 -48.02
CA THR A 602 71.16 -41.91 -46.76
C THR A 602 70.14 -40.86 -46.29
N HIS A 603 70.44 -39.56 -46.40
CA HIS A 603 69.49 -38.50 -46.08
C HIS A 603 68.27 -38.48 -47.01
N ILE A 604 68.46 -38.65 -48.33
CA ILE A 604 67.35 -38.69 -49.30
C ILE A 604 66.47 -39.92 -49.08
N THR A 605 67.05 -41.11 -48.98
CA THR A 605 66.35 -42.37 -48.73
C THR A 605 65.58 -42.31 -47.41
N THR A 606 66.17 -41.75 -46.35
CA THR A 606 65.46 -41.49 -45.08
C THR A 606 64.30 -40.51 -45.25
N GLY A 607 64.46 -39.46 -46.07
CA GLY A 607 63.40 -38.49 -46.39
C GLY A 607 62.24 -39.11 -47.17
N VAL A 608 62.53 -39.92 -48.19
CA VAL A 608 61.53 -40.64 -48.99
C VAL A 608 60.76 -41.65 -48.14
N HIS A 609 61.45 -42.39 -47.28
CA HIS A 609 60.81 -43.32 -46.35
C HIS A 609 59.85 -42.59 -45.39
N ARG A 610 60.24 -41.42 -44.87
CA ARG A 610 59.36 -40.58 -44.02
C ARG A 610 58.12 -40.09 -44.76
N LEU A 611 58.26 -39.68 -46.03
CA LEU A 611 57.13 -39.23 -46.85
C LEU A 611 56.19 -40.39 -47.21
N SER A 612 56.74 -41.57 -47.47
CA SER A 612 55.96 -42.79 -47.74
C SER A 612 55.15 -43.22 -46.50
N GLU A 613 55.78 -43.22 -45.32
CA GLU A 613 55.08 -43.48 -44.05
C GLU A 613 53.98 -42.45 -43.80
N LEU A 614 54.25 -41.17 -44.02
CA LEU A 614 53.25 -40.12 -43.87
C LEU A 614 52.05 -40.34 -44.81
N ASN A 615 52.33 -40.71 -46.06
CA ASN A 615 51.29 -40.96 -47.04
C ASN A 615 50.44 -42.20 -46.67
N ALA A 616 51.07 -43.26 -46.16
CA ALA A 616 50.36 -44.42 -45.63
C ALA A 616 49.46 -44.06 -44.44
N LEU A 617 49.89 -43.12 -43.59
CA LEU A 617 49.15 -42.67 -42.41
C LEU A 617 47.93 -41.80 -42.76
N ILE A 618 48.09 -40.91 -43.75
CA ILE A 618 46.97 -40.13 -44.30
C ILE A 618 45.93 -41.07 -44.92
N ARG A 619 46.37 -42.10 -45.63
CA ARG A 619 45.49 -43.12 -46.22
C ARG A 619 44.73 -43.92 -45.16
N SER A 620 45.41 -44.37 -44.10
CA SER A 620 44.78 -45.15 -43.02
C SER A 620 43.81 -44.35 -42.17
N SER A 621 43.96 -43.01 -42.09
CA SER A 621 42.98 -42.14 -41.43
C SER A 621 41.72 -41.86 -42.26
N ALA A 622 41.80 -42.01 -43.59
CA ALA A 622 40.70 -41.69 -44.51
C ALA A 622 39.93 -42.92 -45.01
N VAL A 623 40.55 -44.10 -44.97
CA VAL A 623 39.97 -45.36 -45.43
C VAL A 623 39.87 -46.32 -44.25
N ALA A 624 38.65 -46.76 -43.92
CA ALA A 624 38.40 -47.77 -42.89
C ALA A 624 38.79 -49.21 -43.30
N ASP A 625 39.59 -49.37 -44.36
CA ASP A 625 40.24 -50.64 -44.70
C ASP A 625 41.47 -50.78 -43.80
N HIS A 626 41.19 -51.09 -42.54
CA HIS A 626 42.21 -51.62 -41.66
C HIS A 626 42.47 -53.07 -42.10
N PRO A 627 43.70 -53.47 -42.48
CA PRO A 627 44.03 -54.88 -42.72
C PRO A 627 43.97 -55.73 -41.43
N HIS A 628 43.43 -55.17 -40.35
CA HIS A 628 43.26 -55.78 -39.06
C HIS A 628 41.91 -56.48 -39.04
N GLN A 629 41.91 -57.81 -39.02
CA GLN A 629 40.73 -58.59 -38.70
C GLN A 629 40.70 -58.84 -37.18
N PRO A 630 39.52 -58.77 -36.54
CA PRO A 630 39.41 -59.13 -35.14
C PRO A 630 39.64 -60.64 -35.00
N GLU A 631 40.48 -61.01 -34.04
CA GLU A 631 40.78 -62.39 -33.72
C GLU A 631 40.58 -62.65 -32.22
N THR A 632 40.50 -63.91 -31.84
CA THR A 632 40.38 -64.31 -30.44
C THR A 632 41.77 -64.38 -29.81
N LEU A 633 42.10 -63.43 -28.93
CA LEU A 633 43.38 -63.40 -28.23
C LEU A 633 43.28 -64.09 -26.86
N LEU A 634 44.17 -65.04 -26.62
CA LEU A 634 44.45 -65.52 -25.27
C LEU A 634 45.47 -64.56 -24.62
N LEU A 635 44.97 -63.57 -23.88
CA LEU A 635 45.75 -62.41 -23.42
C LEU A 635 47.04 -62.79 -22.70
N ARG A 636 47.02 -63.83 -21.86
CA ARG A 636 48.20 -64.25 -21.10
C ARG A 636 49.37 -64.69 -22.00
N VAL A 637 49.12 -65.52 -23.00
CA VAL A 637 50.18 -66.00 -23.90
C VAL A 637 50.67 -64.86 -24.78
N TRP A 638 49.75 -64.09 -25.35
CA TRP A 638 50.10 -62.98 -26.24
C TRP A 638 50.91 -61.89 -25.53
N ILE A 639 50.51 -61.49 -24.31
CA ILE A 639 51.23 -60.49 -23.51
C ILE A 639 52.60 -61.01 -23.08
N GLN A 640 52.72 -62.30 -22.72
CA GLN A 640 54.02 -62.90 -22.36
C GLN A 640 54.99 -62.88 -23.56
N ASP A 641 54.53 -63.27 -24.73
CA ASP A 641 55.34 -63.22 -25.96
C ASP A 641 55.73 -61.79 -26.30
N TRP A 642 54.79 -60.84 -26.19
CA TRP A 642 55.05 -59.43 -26.41
C TRP A 642 56.08 -58.86 -25.41
N GLN A 643 55.91 -59.15 -24.12
CA GLN A 643 56.81 -58.72 -23.05
C GLN A 643 58.24 -59.24 -23.29
N GLN A 644 58.40 -60.50 -23.71
CA GLN A 644 59.71 -61.07 -24.01
C GLN A 644 60.36 -60.39 -25.23
N ARG A 645 59.59 -60.09 -26.29
CA ARG A 645 60.11 -59.35 -27.46
C ARG A 645 60.59 -57.95 -27.07
N ILE A 646 59.85 -57.24 -26.22
CA ILE A 646 60.18 -55.88 -25.80
C ILE A 646 61.34 -55.85 -24.82
N ALA A 647 61.41 -56.77 -23.86
CA ALA A 647 62.55 -56.88 -22.95
C ALA A 647 63.87 -57.14 -23.71
N ASN A 648 63.83 -57.95 -24.77
CA ASN A 648 64.99 -58.18 -25.64
C ASN A 648 65.37 -56.96 -26.47
N ARG A 649 64.39 -56.18 -26.95
CA ARG A 649 64.63 -54.97 -27.75
C ARG A 649 65.13 -53.80 -26.91
N PHE A 650 64.70 -53.70 -25.66
CA PHE A 650 65.04 -52.61 -24.73
C PHE A 650 65.52 -53.16 -23.38
N PRO A 651 66.75 -53.70 -23.29
CA PRO A 651 67.28 -54.30 -22.06
C PRO A 651 67.44 -53.31 -20.90
N ASP A 652 67.46 -52.00 -21.18
CA ASP A 652 67.61 -50.94 -20.18
C ASP A 652 66.27 -50.53 -19.51
N ILE A 653 65.14 -51.08 -19.96
CA ILE A 653 63.82 -50.81 -19.40
C ILE A 653 63.42 -51.93 -18.44
N ASP A 654 63.16 -51.56 -17.19
CA ASP A 654 62.54 -52.42 -16.18
C ASP A 654 61.02 -52.46 -16.43
N LEU A 655 60.59 -53.48 -17.18
CA LEU A 655 59.22 -53.66 -17.66
C LEU A 655 58.41 -54.59 -16.74
N ASP A 656 57.55 -53.98 -15.91
CA ASP A 656 56.61 -54.66 -15.01
C ASP A 656 55.23 -54.76 -15.68
N VAL A 657 54.82 -55.97 -16.07
CA VAL A 657 53.51 -56.22 -16.68
C VAL A 657 52.68 -57.11 -15.75
N ASP A 658 51.58 -56.55 -15.26
CA ASP A 658 50.62 -57.29 -14.45
C ASP A 658 49.61 -57.97 -15.38
N ILE A 659 49.65 -59.30 -15.38
CA ILE A 659 48.87 -60.16 -16.28
C ILE A 659 47.70 -60.78 -15.48
N PRO A 660 46.46 -60.75 -15.99
CA PRO A 660 45.31 -61.27 -15.26
C PRO A 660 45.41 -62.79 -15.01
N GLN A 661 44.87 -63.28 -13.88
CA GLN A 661 44.91 -64.70 -13.53
C GLN A 661 44.07 -65.57 -14.50
N ARG A 662 44.50 -66.83 -14.68
CA ARG A 662 44.26 -67.76 -15.82
C ARG A 662 42.90 -67.62 -16.57
N ASN A 663 43.01 -67.62 -17.91
CA ASN A 663 41.96 -67.77 -18.95
C ASN A 663 41.20 -66.52 -19.43
N ALA A 664 41.77 -65.32 -19.35
CA ALA A 664 41.20 -64.12 -19.98
C ALA A 664 41.32 -64.19 -21.53
N ILE A 665 40.17 -64.19 -22.20
CA ILE A 665 40.03 -64.15 -23.68
C ILE A 665 39.45 -62.79 -24.06
N TRP A 666 39.98 -62.17 -25.09
CA TRP A 666 39.45 -60.93 -25.67
C TRP A 666 39.34 -61.06 -27.18
N HIS A 667 38.21 -60.66 -27.76
CA HIS A 667 38.04 -60.59 -29.22
C HIS A 667 38.29 -59.17 -29.69
N GLY A 668 39.39 -58.99 -30.43
CA GLY A 668 39.81 -57.68 -30.88
C GLY A 668 40.96 -57.74 -31.87
N TYR A 669 41.56 -56.59 -32.13
CA TYR A 669 42.55 -56.45 -33.20
C TYR A 669 43.97 -56.61 -32.63
N ALA A 670 44.52 -57.83 -32.67
CA ALA A 670 45.83 -58.15 -32.09
C ALA A 670 46.97 -57.29 -32.63
N VAL A 671 47.03 -57.12 -33.95
CA VAL A 671 48.09 -56.34 -34.62
C VAL A 671 48.02 -54.87 -34.21
N ALA A 672 46.81 -54.32 -34.06
CA ALA A 672 46.64 -52.94 -33.62
C ALA A 672 47.00 -52.78 -32.13
N LEU A 673 46.70 -53.77 -31.27
CA LEU A 673 47.13 -53.77 -29.88
C LEU A 673 48.67 -53.85 -29.76
N ASP A 674 49.33 -54.69 -30.57
CA ASP A 674 50.80 -54.77 -30.65
C ASP A 674 51.40 -53.39 -30.99
N GLN A 675 50.85 -52.73 -32.02
CA GLN A 675 51.28 -51.41 -32.46
C GLN A 675 51.12 -50.35 -31.38
N ILE A 676 49.97 -50.30 -30.71
CA ILE A 676 49.70 -49.35 -29.63
C ILE A 676 50.71 -49.53 -28.50
N LEU A 677 50.89 -50.76 -28.00
CA LEU A 677 51.79 -51.02 -26.87
C LEU A 677 53.26 -50.76 -27.23
N ASN A 678 53.70 -51.16 -28.43
CA ASN A 678 55.05 -50.87 -28.92
C ASN A 678 55.29 -49.36 -28.98
N GLN A 679 54.32 -48.59 -29.48
CA GLN A 679 54.45 -47.15 -29.62
C GLN A 679 54.54 -46.43 -28.27
N LEU A 680 53.78 -46.89 -27.27
CA LEU A 680 53.86 -46.33 -25.91
C LEU A 680 55.23 -46.60 -25.28
N VAL A 681 55.76 -47.82 -25.39
CA VAL A 681 57.10 -48.16 -24.86
C VAL A 681 58.20 -47.43 -25.63
N ASP A 682 58.13 -47.38 -26.96
CA ASP A 682 59.09 -46.65 -27.80
C ASP A 682 59.11 -45.14 -27.44
N ASN A 683 57.95 -44.54 -27.16
CA ASN A 683 57.84 -43.16 -26.71
C ASN A 683 58.48 -42.96 -25.33
N SER A 684 58.18 -43.84 -24.38
CA SER A 684 58.80 -43.80 -23.06
C SER A 684 60.32 -43.87 -23.19
N TRP A 685 60.86 -44.80 -23.98
CA TRP A 685 62.31 -44.93 -24.17
C TRP A 685 62.93 -43.71 -24.84
N THR A 686 62.28 -43.16 -25.87
CA THR A 686 62.81 -42.05 -26.67
C THR A 686 62.83 -40.74 -25.88
N HIS A 687 61.73 -40.40 -25.21
CA HIS A 687 61.56 -39.09 -24.57
C HIS A 687 62.20 -38.99 -23.17
N ASN A 688 62.58 -40.10 -22.54
CA ASN A 688 63.15 -40.14 -21.19
C ASN A 688 64.66 -40.45 -21.15
N GLU A 689 65.47 -39.77 -21.98
CA GLU A 689 66.92 -40.03 -22.09
C GLU A 689 67.68 -40.02 -20.75
N LYS A 690 67.37 -39.08 -19.86
CA LYS A 690 68.01 -38.97 -18.53
C LYS A 690 67.69 -40.15 -17.62
N MET A 691 66.54 -40.81 -17.82
CA MET A 691 66.12 -41.96 -17.02
C MET A 691 66.74 -43.27 -17.50
N ARG A 692 67.34 -43.32 -18.70
CA ARG A 692 68.08 -44.49 -19.18
C ARG A 692 69.27 -44.83 -18.29
N GLN A 693 69.92 -43.83 -17.68
CA GLN A 693 71.04 -44.03 -16.76
C GLN A 693 70.61 -44.43 -15.33
N LEU A 694 69.34 -44.22 -14.97
CA LEU A 694 68.80 -44.44 -13.63
C LEU A 694 67.83 -45.64 -13.55
N LYS A 695 67.85 -46.51 -14.58
CA LYS A 695 66.88 -47.58 -14.86
C LYS A 695 65.46 -47.05 -15.05
N GLN A 696 65.04 -46.96 -16.30
CA GLN A 696 63.69 -46.54 -16.66
C GLN A 696 62.68 -47.64 -16.30
N ARG A 697 61.58 -47.27 -15.64
CA ARG A 697 60.52 -48.21 -15.24
C ARG A 697 59.25 -47.95 -16.02
N VAL A 698 58.72 -49.00 -16.62
CA VAL A 698 57.41 -49.01 -17.29
C VAL A 698 56.54 -50.04 -16.60
N LYS A 699 55.36 -49.61 -16.16
CA LYS A 699 54.35 -50.48 -15.54
C LYS A 699 53.12 -50.53 -16.43
N ILE A 700 52.70 -51.74 -16.79
CA ILE A 700 51.49 -51.97 -17.59
C ILE A 700 50.57 -52.90 -16.82
N ASN A 701 49.34 -52.46 -16.54
CA ASN A 701 48.32 -53.28 -15.92
C ASN A 701 47.20 -53.52 -16.94
N ILE A 702 46.92 -54.80 -17.22
CA ILE A 702 45.94 -55.21 -18.21
C ILE A 702 44.90 -56.09 -17.54
N TYR A 703 43.62 -55.75 -17.64
CA TYR A 703 42.54 -56.56 -17.10
C TYR A 703 41.23 -56.38 -17.88
N ILE A 704 40.32 -57.34 -17.74
CA ILE A 704 38.96 -57.24 -18.31
C ILE A 704 38.03 -56.69 -17.22
N SER A 705 37.34 -55.58 -17.52
CA SER A 705 36.36 -54.95 -16.63
C SER A 705 35.04 -55.76 -16.59
N MET A 706 34.21 -55.54 -15.56
CA MET A 706 32.88 -56.21 -15.43
C MET A 706 31.97 -55.99 -16.65
N GLY A 707 32.20 -54.92 -17.42
CA GLY A 707 31.50 -54.61 -18.68
C GLY A 707 31.99 -55.35 -19.93
N LYS A 708 32.91 -56.32 -19.80
CA LYS A 708 33.55 -57.05 -20.91
C LYS A 708 34.37 -56.16 -21.86
N GLU A 709 35.08 -55.20 -21.28
CA GLU A 709 36.05 -54.36 -21.98
C GLU A 709 37.46 -54.68 -21.48
N LEU A 710 38.44 -54.71 -22.38
CA LEU A 710 39.85 -54.81 -22.06
C LEU A 710 40.37 -53.43 -21.66
N VAL A 711 40.81 -53.30 -20.41
CA VAL A 711 41.39 -52.08 -19.87
C VAL A 711 42.91 -52.21 -19.83
N VAL A 712 43.61 -51.29 -20.50
CA VAL A 712 45.07 -51.21 -20.52
C VAL A 712 45.50 -49.92 -19.83
N LYS A 713 46.13 -50.05 -18.66
CA LYS A 713 46.73 -48.93 -17.92
C LYS A 713 48.23 -48.94 -18.12
N TYR A 714 48.75 -47.90 -18.75
CA TYR A 714 50.16 -47.72 -19.00
C TYR A 714 50.72 -46.59 -18.13
N PHE A 715 51.88 -46.81 -17.51
CA PHE A 715 52.59 -45.83 -16.70
C PHE A 715 54.11 -45.91 -16.95
N ASP A 716 54.77 -44.77 -17.07
CA ASP A 716 56.23 -44.67 -16.99
C ASP A 716 56.67 -43.69 -15.89
N ASN A 717 57.92 -43.83 -15.41
CA ASN A 717 58.51 -42.92 -14.42
C ASN A 717 59.24 -41.71 -15.05
N GLY A 718 58.85 -41.30 -16.26
CA GLY A 718 59.50 -40.26 -17.05
C GLY A 718 59.15 -38.82 -16.67
N ILE A 719 59.35 -37.90 -17.62
CA ILE A 719 59.06 -36.46 -17.45
C ILE A 719 57.56 -36.15 -17.34
N GLY A 720 56.69 -37.02 -17.84
CA GLY A 720 55.24 -36.82 -17.88
C GLY A 720 54.79 -35.79 -18.92
N ILE A 721 53.48 -35.52 -18.93
CA ILE A 721 52.83 -34.57 -19.84
C ILE A 721 51.90 -33.66 -19.04
N GLU A 722 52.01 -32.34 -19.24
CA GLU A 722 51.15 -31.34 -18.61
C GLU A 722 49.69 -31.51 -19.06
N PRO A 723 48.70 -31.28 -18.18
CA PRO A 723 47.28 -31.52 -18.49
C PRO A 723 46.77 -30.81 -19.75
N GLU A 724 47.28 -29.61 -20.03
CA GLU A 724 46.90 -28.78 -21.18
C GLU A 724 47.33 -29.40 -22.51
N LEU A 725 48.42 -30.17 -22.53
CA LEU A 725 48.99 -30.78 -23.74
C LEU A 725 48.40 -32.17 -24.04
N ARG A 726 47.51 -32.70 -23.19
CA ARG A 726 46.96 -34.07 -23.31
C ARG A 726 46.11 -34.31 -24.56
N GLU A 727 45.42 -33.28 -25.05
CA GLU A 727 44.71 -33.38 -26.34
C GLU A 727 45.65 -33.10 -27.53
N GLU A 728 46.62 -32.19 -27.36
CA GLU A 728 47.54 -31.79 -28.43
C GLU A 728 48.56 -32.88 -28.80
N ILE A 729 48.97 -33.73 -27.86
CA ILE A 729 49.92 -34.82 -28.13
C ILE A 729 49.38 -35.88 -29.11
N PHE A 730 48.05 -35.92 -29.27
CA PHE A 730 47.39 -36.76 -30.26
C PHE A 730 47.23 -36.07 -31.60
N MET A 731 47.63 -34.81 -31.76
CA MET A 731 47.62 -34.14 -33.05
C MET A 731 48.77 -34.66 -33.93
N PRO A 732 48.58 -34.76 -35.26
CA PRO A 732 49.64 -35.15 -36.17
C PRO A 732 50.87 -34.25 -36.05
N PHE A 733 52.07 -34.84 -36.08
CA PHE A 733 53.38 -34.18 -36.03
C PHE A 733 53.77 -33.47 -34.73
N TYR A 734 52.97 -33.64 -33.68
CA TYR A 734 53.31 -33.08 -32.37
C TYR A 734 54.50 -33.84 -31.75
N THR A 735 55.60 -33.15 -31.43
CA THR A 735 56.75 -33.69 -30.68
C THR A 735 57.53 -32.60 -29.95
N THR A 736 58.02 -32.90 -28.75
CA THR A 736 58.86 -32.02 -27.93
C THR A 736 60.36 -32.13 -28.25
N GLN A 737 60.78 -33.09 -29.10
CA GLN A 737 62.18 -33.33 -29.47
C GLN A 737 62.39 -33.18 -31.00
N ARG A 738 62.01 -32.03 -31.56
CA ARG A 738 62.03 -31.80 -33.02
C ARG A 738 63.45 -31.64 -33.63
N ILE A 739 64.44 -31.29 -32.80
CA ILE A 739 65.81 -30.89 -33.22
C ILE A 739 66.77 -32.09 -33.25
N THR A 740 66.54 -33.14 -32.44
CA THR A 740 67.27 -34.42 -32.47
C THR A 740 66.46 -35.43 -33.29
N ALA A 741 66.92 -35.73 -34.51
CA ALA A 741 66.17 -36.36 -35.60
C ALA A 741 65.68 -37.83 -35.41
N LYS A 742 65.27 -38.26 -34.20
CA LYS A 742 64.79 -39.62 -33.91
C LYS A 742 63.28 -39.77 -33.69
N SER A 743 62.51 -38.74 -33.31
CA SER A 743 61.05 -38.88 -33.03
C SER A 743 60.17 -38.24 -34.11
N LYS A 744 59.23 -39.02 -34.69
CA LYS A 744 58.43 -38.66 -35.87
C LYS A 744 57.13 -37.87 -35.55
N GLY A 745 56.69 -37.83 -34.30
CA GLY A 745 55.48 -37.11 -33.85
C GLY A 745 54.14 -37.64 -34.38
N LEU A 746 54.11 -38.86 -34.95
CA LEU A 746 52.91 -39.49 -35.53
C LEU A 746 52.37 -40.67 -34.71
N GLY A 747 53.17 -41.19 -33.78
CA GLY A 747 52.83 -42.41 -33.04
C GLY A 747 51.56 -42.30 -32.21
N LEU A 748 51.43 -41.25 -31.38
CA LEU A 748 50.25 -41.07 -30.53
C LEU A 748 48.99 -40.76 -31.35
N TYR A 749 49.07 -39.97 -32.41
CA TYR A 749 47.95 -39.77 -33.35
C TYR A 749 47.44 -41.11 -33.90
N GLN A 750 48.35 -42.00 -34.34
CA GLN A 750 47.99 -43.34 -34.78
C GLN A 750 47.36 -44.18 -33.65
N THR A 751 47.89 -44.10 -32.43
CA THR A 751 47.28 -44.75 -31.25
C THR A 751 45.84 -44.29 -31.03
N ARG A 752 45.55 -42.97 -31.10
CA ARG A 752 44.18 -42.44 -30.95
C ARG A 752 43.25 -42.97 -32.03
N ASN A 753 43.69 -42.98 -33.29
CA ASN A 753 42.88 -43.50 -34.38
C ASN A 753 42.62 -45.02 -34.24
N LEU A 754 43.62 -45.81 -33.85
CA LEU A 754 43.43 -47.24 -33.64
C LEU A 754 42.46 -47.53 -32.48
N VAL A 755 42.51 -46.76 -31.41
CA VAL A 755 41.61 -46.92 -30.26
C VAL A 755 40.19 -46.43 -30.57
N VAL A 756 40.05 -45.18 -31.02
CA VAL A 756 38.74 -44.53 -31.16
C VAL A 756 38.04 -44.91 -32.46
N GLU A 757 38.77 -44.91 -33.59
CA GLU A 757 38.15 -45.12 -34.90
C GLU A 757 38.03 -46.61 -35.25
N LEU A 758 39.08 -47.41 -35.03
CA LEU A 758 39.09 -48.85 -35.32
C LEU A 758 38.46 -49.68 -34.19
N MET A 759 38.96 -49.56 -32.96
CA MET A 759 38.50 -50.38 -31.84
C MET A 759 37.22 -49.88 -31.17
N LYS A 760 36.73 -48.68 -31.54
CA LYS A 760 35.57 -48.01 -30.90
C LYS A 760 35.72 -47.88 -29.38
N GLY A 761 36.95 -47.77 -28.90
CA GLY A 761 37.32 -47.61 -27.50
C GLY A 761 37.48 -46.16 -27.05
N GLU A 762 37.74 -45.98 -25.76
CA GLU A 762 37.90 -44.68 -25.11
C GLU A 762 39.30 -44.53 -24.51
N ILE A 763 39.83 -43.30 -24.54
CA ILE A 763 41.10 -42.94 -23.90
C ILE A 763 40.78 -42.04 -22.70
N SER A 764 41.31 -42.40 -21.54
CA SER A 764 41.16 -41.64 -20.30
C SER A 764 42.50 -41.45 -19.59
N TRP A 765 42.56 -40.43 -18.72
CA TRP A 765 43.78 -40.01 -18.05
C TRP A 765 43.71 -40.32 -16.55
N PRO A 766 44.60 -41.17 -16.01
CA PRO A 766 44.72 -41.39 -14.57
C PRO A 766 45.26 -40.15 -13.82
N GLU A 767 44.87 -39.97 -12.55
CA GLU A 767 45.44 -38.94 -11.67
C GLU A 767 46.85 -39.34 -11.19
N THR A 768 47.90 -38.94 -11.91
CA THR A 768 49.29 -39.11 -11.47
C THR A 768 50.14 -37.88 -11.77
N ASN A 769 50.90 -37.39 -10.79
CA ASN A 769 51.71 -36.16 -10.88
C ASN A 769 53.22 -36.38 -11.13
N LYS A 770 53.67 -37.61 -11.42
CA LYS A 770 55.06 -37.90 -11.78
C LYS A 770 55.09 -39.01 -12.84
N GLY A 771 55.58 -38.71 -14.06
CA GLY A 771 55.61 -39.66 -15.17
C GLY A 771 54.43 -39.55 -16.16
N PHE A 772 54.49 -40.28 -17.26
CA PHE A 772 53.40 -40.36 -18.24
C PHE A 772 52.46 -41.52 -17.91
N SER A 773 51.15 -41.27 -17.90
CA SER A 773 50.13 -42.30 -17.66
C SER A 773 48.96 -42.16 -18.63
N ILE A 774 48.45 -43.28 -19.12
CA ILE A 774 47.29 -43.33 -20.03
C ILE A 774 46.49 -44.60 -19.78
N CYS A 775 45.15 -44.52 -19.86
CA CYS A 775 44.24 -45.65 -19.72
C CYS A 775 43.41 -45.80 -20.99
N LEU A 776 43.48 -46.98 -21.60
CA LEU A 776 42.72 -47.34 -22.80
C LEU A 776 41.61 -48.32 -22.41
N HIS A 777 40.38 -48.03 -22.82
CA HIS A 777 39.21 -48.89 -22.64
C HIS A 777 38.81 -49.44 -24.01
N LEU A 778 38.98 -50.75 -24.21
CA LEU A 778 38.80 -51.40 -25.51
C LEU A 778 37.64 -52.41 -25.43
N PRO A 779 36.52 -52.21 -26.15
CA PRO A 779 35.38 -53.12 -26.08
C PRO A 779 35.70 -54.50 -26.68
N ASP A 780 35.01 -55.55 -26.21
CA ASP A 780 35.08 -56.89 -26.81
C ASP A 780 34.12 -56.98 -28.01
N MET A 781 34.68 -57.23 -29.20
CA MET A 781 33.95 -57.23 -30.47
C MET A 781 32.95 -58.39 -30.62
N ALA A 782 33.06 -59.45 -29.80
CA ALA A 782 32.09 -60.55 -29.80
C ALA A 782 30.73 -60.13 -29.22
N TYR A 783 30.67 -59.08 -28.39
CA TYR A 783 29.43 -58.61 -27.75
C TYR A 783 28.77 -57.44 -28.48
N THR A 784 29.54 -56.62 -29.19
CA THR A 784 29.02 -55.46 -29.96
C THR A 784 28.19 -55.89 -31.18
N SER A 785 28.40 -57.10 -31.71
CA SER A 785 27.68 -57.66 -32.87
C SER A 785 26.30 -58.26 -32.53
N GLN A 786 26.01 -58.56 -31.25
CA GLN A 786 24.69 -59.05 -30.84
C GLN A 786 23.65 -57.93 -30.63
N GLU A 787 24.07 -56.70 -30.31
CA GLU A 787 23.15 -55.56 -30.19
C GLU A 787 22.74 -54.96 -31.54
N THR A 788 23.57 -55.06 -32.59
CA THR A 788 23.24 -54.56 -33.94
C THR A 788 22.32 -55.48 -34.74
N THR A 789 22.08 -56.72 -34.29
CA THR A 789 21.16 -57.66 -34.96
C THR A 789 19.74 -57.63 -34.35
N ARG A 790 19.51 -56.86 -33.28
CA ARG A 790 18.16 -56.58 -32.73
C ARG A 790 17.56 -55.26 -33.19
N ILE A 791 18.30 -54.47 -33.97
CA ILE A 791 17.80 -53.28 -34.67
C ILE A 791 18.18 -53.41 -36.14
N ARG A 792 17.51 -54.33 -36.84
CA ARG A 792 17.33 -54.30 -38.29
C ARG A 792 16.00 -54.92 -38.66
#